data_AF-B2W2P6-F1
#
_entry.id   AF-B2W2P6-F1
#
_cell.length_a   1.000
_cell.length_b   1.000
_cell.length_c   1.000
_cell.angle_alpha   90.00
_cell.angle_beta   90.00
_cell.angle_gamma   90.00
#
_symmetry.space_group_name_H-M   'P 1'
#
loop_
_entity.id
_entity.type
_entity.pdbx_description
1 polymer ?
#
loop_
_entity_poly.entity_id
_entity_poly.type
_entity_poly.pdbx_seq_one_letter_code
_entity_poly.pdbx_strand_id
1 'polypeptide(L)'
;MTSFTGPWSTDLTTLNKSIQSIPSKYKSAFTATSQATLSAINAPTSLHIWESSSDLDALLQLTSTIASLCDLGVRSQKDGTANANTAGGMIILADEKSIGGGVHNFQRICELVGYLTCVSGKKHLEGTVAVYGKVVVVRGWDSSICEGQAEAMERCVKRVNTAVERVLKMGKFGERKEKAKIVWHQGPVIWFLLQWINNTTSSLRNSLSAITVTDALDLTASIKPSVPGRANTLPHVERLEQYAKKLGIPVVFLDTGSQEITLEYLGTYMFFFAYYINTFLPRELLRPHLHKAQDELVTFAFRLRAASENVYGEQAVKMVKKHLDAGTAKQWASRCVDKTNYEKGRCRAAGEDEAIHHTVQLADSPFALLSSRVGIPAFARLAVGPASAGAQEWYTAAPVSIGFAKAQIRPSCPATFHILVPKHGQDLEKVTNRVQGLMMAVLERVRQEKGNPVLGDAEKSMWKAVVKACEWAIDGSEGKMPSDVAKKVKFVKQKLKEGTWGCALELPEDAKTTVATTPALMPETNRTYGFGMGTQQTMGAPASAPSLPGPPQNIQHQMPPPMPQNMPPQMPPQNMQHQMPPPMPQQIPQQGAQYTGQVPMVSDQMPQQGQYAPAPVQSMSMGQGQGREYVPNPMTSGGYQQSMGGPWR
;
A
#
# COMPACT_ATOMS: atom_id res chain seq x y z
N MET A 1 -6.47 34.08 12.20
CA MET A 1 -5.46 33.22 11.52
C MET A 1 -4.83 34.04 10.41
N THR A 2 -3.50 34.03 10.27
CA THR A 2 -2.81 34.68 9.16
C THR A 2 -2.86 33.80 7.92
N SER A 3 -3.46 34.28 6.83
CA SER A 3 -3.47 33.55 5.56
C SER A 3 -2.13 33.67 4.83
N PHE A 4 -1.72 32.59 4.18
CA PHE A 4 -0.50 32.49 3.39
C PHE A 4 -0.76 31.78 2.08
N THR A 5 -0.18 32.28 1.00
CA THR A 5 -0.18 31.63 -0.31
C THR A 5 1.24 31.70 -0.87
N GLY A 6 1.83 30.54 -1.13
CA GLY A 6 3.16 30.42 -1.71
C GLY A 6 3.15 30.45 -3.25
N PRO A 7 4.33 30.37 -3.88
CA PRO A 7 4.45 30.27 -5.33
C PRO A 7 3.97 28.90 -5.84
N TRP A 8 3.51 28.86 -7.09
CA TRP A 8 3.21 27.61 -7.79
C TRP A 8 4.48 26.82 -8.08
N SER A 9 4.40 25.51 -7.91
CA SER A 9 5.42 24.51 -8.15
C SER A 9 4.88 23.47 -9.13
N THR A 10 5.74 22.93 -9.99
CA THR A 10 5.40 21.88 -10.98
C THR A 10 5.84 20.49 -10.54
N ASP A 11 6.68 20.42 -9.50
CA ASP A 11 7.28 19.19 -8.97
C ASP A 11 7.44 19.28 -7.45
N LEU A 12 7.72 18.12 -6.84
CA LEU A 12 7.89 17.97 -5.39
C LEU A 12 9.13 18.71 -4.86
N THR A 13 10.21 18.78 -5.63
CA THR A 13 11.46 19.46 -5.22
C THR A 13 11.22 20.95 -4.99
N THR A 14 10.54 21.59 -5.94
CA THR A 14 10.18 23.02 -5.88
C THR A 14 9.14 23.29 -4.79
N LEU A 15 8.20 22.36 -4.59
CA LEU A 15 7.25 22.42 -3.48
C LEU A 15 7.97 22.37 -2.12
N ASN A 16 8.89 21.42 -1.93
CA ASN A 16 9.64 21.27 -0.68
C ASN A 16 10.49 22.51 -0.37
N LYS A 17 11.16 23.09 -1.38
CA LYS A 17 11.85 24.38 -1.24
C LYS A 17 10.89 25.49 -0.80
N SER A 18 9.71 25.56 -1.42
CA SER A 18 8.68 26.55 -1.09
C SER A 18 8.13 26.40 0.33
N ILE A 19 8.00 25.17 0.83
CA ILE A 19 7.60 24.87 2.22
C ILE A 19 8.70 25.31 3.20
N GLN A 20 9.96 25.04 2.89
CA GLN A 20 11.10 25.44 3.73
C GLN A 20 11.27 26.97 3.79
N SER A 21 10.97 27.67 2.69
CA SER A 21 11.07 29.12 2.57
C SER A 21 9.84 29.90 3.05
N ILE A 22 8.89 29.25 3.75
CA ILE A 22 7.73 29.95 4.31
C ILE A 22 8.21 31.08 5.25
N PRO A 23 7.74 32.33 5.09
CA PRO A 23 8.15 33.43 5.97
C PRO A 23 7.83 33.13 7.44
N SER A 24 8.72 33.54 8.35
CA SER A 24 8.63 33.26 9.80
C SER A 24 7.26 33.59 10.40
N LYS A 25 6.65 34.71 9.99
CA LYS A 25 5.33 35.16 10.43
C LYS A 25 4.17 34.19 10.12
N TYR A 26 4.33 33.28 9.15
CA TYR A 26 3.32 32.28 8.77
C TYR A 26 3.67 30.85 9.23
N LYS A 27 4.92 30.59 9.63
CA LYS A 27 5.38 29.24 9.99
C LYS A 27 4.60 28.62 11.15
N SER A 28 4.22 29.43 12.16
CA SER A 28 3.44 28.94 13.31
C SER A 28 2.06 28.44 12.90
N ALA A 29 1.32 29.22 12.10
CA ALA A 29 0.01 28.84 11.58
C ALA A 29 0.10 27.59 10.70
N PHE A 30 1.08 27.53 9.78
CA PHE A 30 1.30 26.37 8.92
C PHE A 30 1.61 25.10 9.74
N THR A 31 2.48 25.21 10.74
CA THR A 31 2.85 24.10 11.63
C THR A 31 1.66 23.63 12.46
N ALA A 32 0.87 24.56 13.01
CA ALA A 32 -0.33 24.25 13.78
C ALA A 32 -1.39 23.53 12.92
N THR A 33 -1.62 23.98 11.69
CA THR A 33 -2.49 23.28 10.74
C THR A 33 -1.97 21.88 10.43
N SER A 34 -0.66 21.75 10.20
CA SER A 34 -0.04 20.45 9.93
C SER A 34 -0.21 19.46 11.09
N GLN A 35 0.06 19.91 12.32
CA GLN A 35 -0.11 19.12 13.54
C GLN A 35 -1.57 18.72 13.74
N ALA A 36 -2.51 19.66 13.61
CA ALA A 36 -3.94 19.38 13.74
C ALA A 36 -4.41 18.33 12.71
N THR A 37 -3.96 18.44 11.46
CA THR A 37 -4.27 17.47 10.41
C THR A 37 -3.69 16.09 10.72
N LEU A 38 -2.42 16.01 11.15
CA LEU A 38 -1.78 14.74 11.53
C LEU A 38 -2.47 14.09 12.75
N SER A 39 -2.83 14.87 13.76
CA SER A 39 -3.59 14.39 14.91
C SER A 39 -4.96 13.85 14.49
N ALA A 40 -5.65 14.49 13.54
CA ALA A 40 -6.95 14.05 13.06
C ALA A 40 -6.88 12.72 12.29
N ILE A 41 -5.94 12.57 11.35
CA ILE A 41 -5.82 11.34 10.54
C ILE A 41 -5.24 10.16 11.34
N ASN A 42 -4.61 10.41 12.48
CA ASN A 42 -4.00 9.39 13.35
C ASN A 42 -4.73 9.22 14.69
N ALA A 43 -5.95 9.77 14.81
CA ALA A 43 -6.70 9.79 16.06
C ALA A 43 -7.07 8.37 16.53
N PRO A 44 -6.48 7.85 17.63
CA PRO A 44 -6.69 6.46 18.06
C PRO A 44 -8.12 6.17 18.55
N THR A 45 -8.89 7.22 18.86
CA THR A 45 -10.27 7.15 19.32
C THR A 45 -11.30 7.23 18.20
N SER A 46 -10.85 7.43 16.95
CA SER A 46 -11.72 7.44 15.75
C SER A 46 -11.89 6.03 15.18
N LEU A 47 -12.99 5.81 14.48
CA LEU A 47 -13.15 4.65 13.61
C LEU A 47 -12.37 4.88 12.32
N HIS A 48 -11.36 4.05 12.08
CA HIS A 48 -10.61 4.08 10.82
C HIS A 48 -11.22 3.10 9.81
N ILE A 49 -11.55 3.62 8.63
CA ILE A 49 -12.07 2.86 7.50
C ILE A 49 -10.98 2.79 6.43
N TRP A 50 -10.56 1.59 6.06
CA TRP A 50 -9.47 1.33 5.13
C TRP A 50 -10.00 0.71 3.85
N GLU A 51 -10.04 1.46 2.76
CA GLU A 51 -10.20 0.85 1.44
C GLU A 51 -8.89 0.17 1.03
N SER A 52 -8.95 -1.09 0.61
CA SER A 52 -7.75 -1.87 0.32
C SER A 52 -8.00 -2.92 -0.78
N SER A 53 -7.00 -3.10 -1.64
CA SER A 53 -6.87 -4.31 -2.47
C SER A 53 -6.28 -5.48 -1.67
N SER A 54 -6.16 -6.65 -2.30
CA SER A 54 -5.47 -7.83 -1.72
C SER A 54 -4.13 -8.17 -2.41
N ASP A 55 -3.49 -7.14 -2.98
CA ASP A 55 -2.11 -7.24 -3.47
C ASP A 55 -1.10 -7.25 -2.29
N LEU A 56 0.14 -7.66 -2.55
CA LEU A 56 1.08 -8.02 -1.48
C LEU A 56 1.45 -6.84 -0.57
N ASP A 57 1.72 -5.67 -1.16
CA ASP A 57 2.02 -4.44 -0.45
C ASP A 57 0.85 -3.99 0.43
N ALA A 58 -0.38 -4.08 -0.09
CA ALA A 58 -1.61 -3.76 0.64
C ALA A 58 -1.86 -4.73 1.79
N LEU A 59 -1.65 -6.04 1.59
CA LEU A 59 -1.76 -7.04 2.66
C LEU A 59 -0.72 -6.81 3.77
N LEU A 60 0.51 -6.43 3.43
CA LEU A 60 1.55 -6.08 4.39
C LEU A 60 1.22 -4.80 5.17
N GLN A 61 0.70 -3.77 4.50
CA GLN A 61 0.22 -2.55 5.15
C GLN A 61 -0.94 -2.83 6.12
N LEU A 62 -1.90 -3.68 5.71
CA LEU A 62 -2.98 -4.11 6.59
C LEU A 62 -2.44 -4.93 7.76
N THR A 63 -1.44 -5.79 7.54
CA THR A 63 -0.80 -6.55 8.63
C THR A 63 -0.20 -5.61 9.67
N SER A 64 0.52 -4.57 9.25
CA SER A 64 1.05 -3.53 10.14
C SER A 64 -0.08 -2.84 10.93
N THR A 65 -1.18 -2.49 10.26
CA THR A 65 -2.33 -1.84 10.90
C THR A 65 -2.99 -2.75 11.95
N ILE A 66 -3.24 -4.02 11.60
CA ILE A 66 -3.90 -5.01 12.46
C ILE A 66 -3.01 -5.36 13.65
N ALA A 67 -1.73 -5.65 13.42
CA ALA A 67 -0.76 -5.97 14.48
C ALA A 67 -0.52 -4.80 15.45
N SER A 68 -0.81 -3.57 15.02
CA SER A 68 -0.71 -2.40 15.87
C SER A 68 -1.98 -2.11 16.67
N LEU A 69 -3.15 -2.47 16.13
CA LEU A 69 -4.45 -2.22 16.74
C LEU A 69 -4.97 -3.37 17.62
N CYS A 70 -4.69 -4.60 17.22
CA CYS A 70 -5.23 -5.79 17.85
C CYS A 70 -4.16 -6.44 18.75
N ASP A 71 -4.61 -7.03 19.85
CA ASP A 71 -3.80 -8.02 20.53
C ASP A 71 -3.83 -9.28 19.68
N LEU A 72 -2.67 -9.73 19.20
CA LEU A 72 -2.55 -10.92 18.34
C LEU A 72 -2.57 -12.23 19.15
N GLY A 73 -2.75 -12.19 20.48
CA GLY A 73 -2.87 -13.39 21.30
C GLY A 73 -1.77 -13.59 22.36
N VAL A 74 -0.82 -12.64 22.47
CA VAL A 74 0.37 -12.78 23.34
C VAL A 74 0.08 -12.33 24.79
N ARG A 75 -1.07 -11.71 25.08
CA ARG A 75 -1.51 -11.42 26.47
C ARG A 75 -2.62 -12.37 26.93
N SER A 76 -2.23 -13.54 27.43
CA SER A 76 -2.94 -14.32 28.48
C SER A 76 -4.49 -14.41 28.44
N GLN A 77 -5.14 -14.35 27.29
CA GLN A 77 -6.58 -14.62 27.16
C GLN A 77 -6.86 -15.40 25.88
N LYS A 78 -6.63 -16.72 25.93
CA LYS A 78 -7.05 -17.68 24.89
C LYS A 78 -8.58 -17.82 24.77
N ASP A 79 -9.34 -17.21 25.66
CA ASP A 79 -10.80 -17.34 25.74
C ASP A 79 -11.54 -16.31 24.87
N GLY A 80 -11.21 -16.21 23.58
CA GLY A 80 -12.00 -15.44 22.57
C GLY A 80 -12.31 -13.96 22.89
N THR A 81 -11.72 -13.42 23.96
CA THR A 81 -11.99 -12.11 24.59
C THR A 81 -10.76 -11.22 24.59
N ALA A 82 -9.64 -11.67 24.01
CA ALA A 82 -8.36 -10.95 23.91
C ALA A 82 -8.50 -9.51 23.38
N ASN A 83 -9.57 -9.21 22.64
CA ASN A 83 -9.85 -7.88 22.11
C ASN A 83 -10.89 -7.07 22.92
N ALA A 84 -11.29 -7.47 24.14
CA ALA A 84 -12.30 -6.75 24.91
C ALA A 84 -11.78 -5.39 25.44
N ASN A 85 -10.52 -5.34 25.89
CA ASN A 85 -10.00 -4.24 26.71
C ASN A 85 -9.01 -3.26 26.02
N THR A 86 -8.59 -3.51 24.78
CA THR A 86 -7.74 -2.58 24.00
C THR A 86 -8.58 -1.63 23.12
N ALA A 87 -8.24 -0.34 23.07
CA ALA A 87 -9.00 0.67 22.34
C ALA A 87 -8.89 0.51 20.81
N GLY A 88 -10.01 0.69 20.08
CA GLY A 88 -10.05 0.83 18.61
C GLY A 88 -10.63 -0.37 17.86
N GLY A 89 -11.70 -0.15 17.09
CA GLY A 89 -12.14 -1.07 16.03
C GLY A 89 -11.86 -0.46 14.65
N MET A 90 -11.80 -1.29 13.62
CA MET A 90 -11.53 -0.84 12.25
C MET A 90 -12.46 -1.51 11.25
N ILE A 91 -12.73 -0.81 10.14
CA ILE A 91 -13.41 -1.39 8.99
C ILE A 91 -12.41 -1.47 7.83
N ILE A 92 -12.37 -2.61 7.15
CA ILE A 92 -11.62 -2.78 5.90
C ILE A 92 -12.65 -2.94 4.78
N LEU A 93 -12.65 -2.00 3.83
CA LEU A 93 -13.44 -2.08 2.60
C LEU A 93 -12.59 -2.72 1.52
N ALA A 94 -12.95 -3.94 1.11
CA ALA A 94 -12.26 -4.63 0.03
C ALA A 94 -12.66 -4.03 -1.32
N ASP A 95 -11.76 -3.37 -2.03
CA ASP A 95 -11.96 -2.91 -3.41
C ASP A 95 -12.16 -4.14 -4.30
N GLU A 96 -13.38 -4.47 -4.70
CA GLU A 96 -13.66 -5.72 -5.42
C GLU A 96 -13.39 -5.57 -6.90
N LYS A 97 -12.61 -6.45 -7.53
CA LYS A 97 -12.42 -6.41 -8.98
C LYS A 97 -13.30 -7.44 -9.64
N SER A 98 -14.36 -6.99 -10.31
CA SER A 98 -15.31 -7.84 -11.03
C SER A 98 -14.77 -8.34 -12.37
N ILE A 99 -13.78 -7.65 -12.97
CA ILE A 99 -13.25 -7.95 -14.31
C ILE A 99 -11.85 -8.58 -14.24
N GLY A 100 -11.73 -9.82 -14.71
CA GLY A 100 -10.50 -10.34 -15.35
C GLY A 100 -9.46 -11.08 -14.50
N GLY A 101 -9.62 -11.24 -13.18
CA GLY A 101 -8.52 -11.81 -12.36
C GLY A 101 -8.80 -13.09 -11.57
N GLY A 102 -10.06 -13.45 -11.29
CA GLY A 102 -10.36 -14.48 -10.27
C GLY A 102 -9.86 -14.12 -8.85
N VAL A 103 -9.35 -12.89 -8.65
CA VAL A 103 -8.81 -12.42 -7.37
C VAL A 103 -9.95 -11.81 -6.56
N HIS A 104 -10.48 -12.59 -5.62
CA HIS A 104 -11.54 -12.15 -4.71
C HIS A 104 -10.95 -11.37 -3.52
N ASN A 105 -10.89 -10.05 -3.63
CA ASN A 105 -10.23 -9.19 -2.65
C ASN A 105 -10.86 -9.32 -1.24
N PHE A 106 -12.19 -9.39 -1.12
CA PHE A 106 -12.86 -9.62 0.15
C PHE A 106 -12.44 -10.94 0.80
N GLN A 107 -12.39 -12.02 0.04
CA GLN A 107 -12.04 -13.34 0.56
C GLN A 107 -10.58 -13.35 1.03
N ARG A 108 -9.66 -12.81 0.22
CA ARG A 108 -8.23 -12.76 0.54
C ARG A 108 -7.96 -11.90 1.78
N ILE A 109 -8.63 -10.76 1.91
CA ILE A 109 -8.53 -9.92 3.11
C ILE A 109 -9.14 -10.63 4.33
N CYS A 110 -10.29 -11.30 4.18
CA CYS A 110 -10.87 -12.12 5.25
C CYS A 110 -9.90 -13.19 5.74
N GLU A 111 -9.20 -13.85 4.82
CA GLU A 111 -8.20 -14.87 5.12
C GLU A 111 -7.00 -14.27 5.88
N LEU A 112 -6.52 -13.09 5.48
CA LEU A 112 -5.49 -12.37 6.22
C LEU A 112 -5.92 -12.06 7.64
N VAL A 113 -7.11 -11.48 7.82
CA VAL A 113 -7.61 -11.10 9.14
C VAL A 113 -7.82 -12.33 10.01
N GLY A 114 -8.41 -13.40 9.47
CA GLY A 114 -8.57 -14.67 10.18
C GLY A 114 -7.22 -15.29 10.59
N TYR A 115 -6.24 -15.26 9.68
CA TYR A 115 -4.88 -15.69 9.96
C TYR A 115 -4.26 -14.88 11.11
N LEU A 116 -4.21 -13.56 11.01
CA LEU A 116 -3.55 -12.72 12.02
C LEU A 116 -4.24 -12.77 13.38
N THR A 117 -5.58 -12.77 13.40
CA THR A 117 -6.34 -12.70 14.66
C THR A 117 -6.59 -14.05 15.31
N CYS A 118 -6.33 -15.18 14.64
CA CYS A 118 -6.74 -16.52 15.08
C CYS A 118 -8.27 -16.66 15.31
N VAL A 119 -9.08 -15.74 14.79
CA VAL A 119 -10.53 -15.72 14.97
C VAL A 119 -11.24 -16.21 13.71
N SER A 120 -12.21 -17.09 13.87
CA SER A 120 -13.13 -17.46 12.79
C SER A 120 -14.11 -16.32 12.53
N GLY A 121 -14.12 -15.80 11.30
CA GLY A 121 -14.97 -14.68 10.91
C GLY A 121 -16.46 -15.02 10.95
N LYS A 122 -17.25 -14.18 11.61
CA LYS A 122 -18.72 -14.28 11.58
C LYS A 122 -19.26 -13.55 10.35
N LYS A 123 -19.95 -14.28 9.47
CA LYS A 123 -20.55 -13.73 8.25
C LYS A 123 -21.88 -13.03 8.55
N HIS A 124 -22.07 -11.86 7.98
CA HIS A 124 -23.28 -11.03 8.09
C HIS A 124 -23.65 -10.47 6.71
N LEU A 125 -24.89 -9.95 6.59
CA LEU A 125 -25.41 -9.34 5.36
C LEU A 125 -25.16 -10.24 4.13
N GLU A 126 -25.69 -11.47 4.17
CA GLU A 126 -25.55 -12.44 3.06
C GLU A 126 -24.09 -12.80 2.73
N GLY A 127 -23.20 -12.73 3.74
CA GLY A 127 -21.79 -13.05 3.56
C GLY A 127 -20.95 -11.95 2.89
N THR A 128 -21.53 -10.76 2.69
CA THR A 128 -20.81 -9.59 2.17
C THR A 128 -20.09 -8.78 3.25
N VAL A 129 -20.28 -9.16 4.53
CA VAL A 129 -19.55 -8.62 5.68
C VAL A 129 -19.05 -9.79 6.53
N ALA A 130 -17.80 -9.72 6.99
CA ALA A 130 -17.20 -10.67 7.91
C ALA A 130 -16.61 -9.94 9.13
N VAL A 131 -16.90 -10.44 10.33
CA VAL A 131 -16.50 -9.81 11.60
C VAL A 131 -15.52 -10.71 12.35
N TYR A 132 -14.36 -10.16 12.68
CA TYR A 132 -13.27 -10.79 13.41
C TYR A 132 -12.99 -10.00 14.70
N GLY A 133 -13.92 -10.09 15.66
CA GLY A 133 -13.88 -9.25 16.85
C GLY A 133 -14.05 -7.77 16.50
N LYS A 134 -12.98 -6.98 16.64
CA LYS A 134 -12.96 -5.52 16.38
C LYS A 134 -12.57 -5.14 14.96
N VAL A 135 -12.19 -6.11 14.12
CA VAL A 135 -11.90 -5.91 12.70
C VAL A 135 -13.11 -6.38 11.89
N VAL A 136 -13.69 -5.47 11.10
CA VAL A 136 -14.82 -5.77 10.22
C VAL A 136 -14.39 -5.63 8.78
N VAL A 137 -14.45 -6.72 8.03
CA VAL A 137 -14.18 -6.71 6.59
C VAL A 137 -15.52 -6.60 5.85
N VAL A 138 -15.62 -5.66 4.93
CA VAL A 138 -16.82 -5.40 4.13
C VAL A 138 -16.44 -5.54 2.66
N ARG A 139 -17.23 -6.30 1.91
CA ARG A 139 -17.11 -6.34 0.45
C ARG A 139 -17.41 -4.94 -0.09
N GLY A 140 -16.44 -4.30 -0.71
CA GLY A 140 -16.53 -2.93 -1.20
C GLY A 140 -17.13 -2.82 -2.59
N TRP A 141 -16.81 -1.72 -3.24
CA TRP A 141 -17.17 -1.41 -4.62
C TRP A 141 -16.02 -1.78 -5.56
N ASP A 142 -16.31 -1.95 -6.85
CA ASP A 142 -15.29 -2.09 -7.88
C ASP A 142 -14.84 -0.73 -8.38
N SER A 143 -13.63 -0.33 -7.98
CA SER A 143 -13.04 0.94 -8.38
C SER A 143 -12.87 1.12 -9.90
N SER A 144 -12.95 0.06 -10.71
CA SER A 144 -12.97 0.18 -12.18
C SER A 144 -14.33 0.62 -12.73
N ILE A 145 -15.40 0.54 -11.96
CA ILE A 145 -16.76 0.90 -12.37
C ILE A 145 -17.12 2.26 -11.79
N CYS A 146 -17.08 3.31 -12.63
CA CYS A 146 -17.47 4.66 -12.22
C CYS A 146 -18.94 4.97 -12.54
N GLU A 147 -19.58 4.35 -13.53
CA GLU A 147 -20.97 4.69 -13.92
C GLU A 147 -21.78 3.43 -14.32
N GLY A 148 -23.10 3.59 -14.46
CA GLY A 148 -23.97 2.57 -15.07
C GLY A 148 -24.51 1.47 -14.14
N GLN A 149 -24.35 1.59 -12.82
CA GLN A 149 -24.80 0.57 -11.85
C GLN A 149 -25.40 1.15 -10.56
N ALA A 150 -26.42 2.02 -10.70
CA ALA A 150 -27.00 2.76 -9.58
C ALA A 150 -27.52 1.87 -8.44
N GLU A 151 -28.30 0.82 -8.76
CA GLU A 151 -28.84 -0.07 -7.72
C GLU A 151 -27.74 -0.85 -6.96
N ALA A 152 -26.71 -1.31 -7.67
CA ALA A 152 -25.59 -2.01 -7.04
C ALA A 152 -24.80 -1.06 -6.13
N MET A 153 -24.62 0.19 -6.56
CA MET A 153 -24.01 1.25 -5.77
C MET A 153 -24.82 1.52 -4.49
N GLU A 154 -26.15 1.67 -4.59
CA GLU A 154 -27.02 1.87 -3.44
C GLU A 154 -26.94 0.71 -2.44
N ARG A 155 -26.97 -0.54 -2.92
CA ARG A 155 -26.77 -1.74 -2.09
C ARG A 155 -25.41 -1.72 -1.39
N CYS A 156 -24.35 -1.32 -2.08
CA CYS A 156 -23.01 -1.19 -1.50
C CYS A 156 -22.97 -0.11 -0.41
N VAL A 157 -23.51 1.08 -0.68
CA VAL A 157 -23.58 2.18 0.30
C VAL A 157 -24.38 1.76 1.53
N LYS A 158 -25.53 1.11 1.37
CA LYS A 158 -26.35 0.60 2.48
C LYS A 158 -25.59 -0.42 3.34
N ARG A 159 -24.85 -1.33 2.70
CA ARG A 159 -23.99 -2.31 3.38
C ARG A 159 -22.92 -1.61 4.21
N VAL A 160 -22.20 -0.65 3.63
CA VAL A 160 -21.15 0.12 4.32
C VAL A 160 -21.75 0.93 5.47
N ASN A 161 -22.86 1.64 5.28
CA ASN A 161 -23.55 2.37 6.35
C ASN A 161 -23.92 1.46 7.51
N THR A 162 -24.50 0.28 7.21
CA THR A 162 -24.89 -0.70 8.24
C THR A 162 -23.67 -1.18 9.05
N ALA A 163 -22.54 -1.45 8.38
CA ALA A 163 -21.31 -1.85 9.05
C ALA A 163 -20.75 -0.73 9.93
N VAL A 164 -20.66 0.50 9.40
CA VAL A 164 -20.16 1.68 10.12
C VAL A 164 -21.01 1.95 11.36
N GLU A 165 -22.33 2.01 11.23
CA GLU A 165 -23.22 2.27 12.37
C GLU A 165 -23.11 1.21 13.46
N ARG A 166 -23.00 -0.08 13.08
CA ARG A 166 -22.84 -1.16 14.05
C ARG A 166 -21.50 -1.06 14.78
N VAL A 167 -20.42 -0.82 14.04
CA VAL A 167 -19.09 -0.66 14.64
C VAL A 167 -19.06 0.57 15.55
N LEU A 168 -19.61 1.71 15.13
CA LEU A 168 -19.69 2.91 15.97
C LEU A 168 -20.53 2.71 17.25
N LYS A 169 -21.61 1.90 17.20
CA LYS A 169 -22.42 1.57 18.39
C LYS A 169 -21.69 0.61 19.34
N MET A 170 -20.91 -0.32 18.80
CA MET A 170 -20.22 -1.35 19.59
C MET A 170 -18.86 -0.87 20.13
N GLY A 171 -18.14 -0.09 19.33
CA GLY A 171 -16.87 0.48 19.71
C GLY A 171 -17.09 1.75 20.52
N LYS A 172 -16.38 1.87 21.63
CA LYS A 172 -16.36 3.09 22.46
C LYS A 172 -15.52 4.17 21.75
N PHE A 173 -15.97 4.60 20.56
CA PHE A 173 -15.30 5.63 19.77
C PHE A 173 -15.74 7.01 20.26
N GLY A 174 -14.76 7.88 20.53
CA GLY A 174 -14.97 9.14 21.25
C GLY A 174 -14.95 8.99 22.79
N GLU A 175 -14.69 10.09 23.50
CA GLU A 175 -14.88 10.15 24.95
C GLU A 175 -16.38 10.09 25.30
N ARG A 176 -16.77 9.75 26.55
CA ARG A 176 -18.20 9.54 26.95
C ARG A 176 -19.16 10.70 26.61
N LYS A 177 -18.64 11.88 26.23
CA LYS A 177 -19.40 13.09 25.86
C LYS A 177 -19.17 13.53 24.40
N GLU A 178 -18.23 12.95 23.67
CA GLU A 178 -17.93 13.34 22.29
C GLU A 178 -18.62 12.42 21.28
N LYS A 179 -19.08 13.00 20.17
CA LYS A 179 -19.64 12.21 19.06
C LYS A 179 -18.52 11.41 18.41
N ALA A 180 -18.79 10.13 18.15
CA ALA A 180 -17.85 9.26 17.47
C ALA A 180 -17.40 9.84 16.12
N LYS A 181 -16.11 9.69 15.82
CA LYS A 181 -15.47 10.24 14.62
C LYS A 181 -15.05 9.12 13.67
N ILE A 182 -15.01 9.44 12.38
CA ILE A 182 -14.59 8.55 11.30
C ILE A 182 -13.39 9.19 10.60
N VAL A 183 -12.34 8.39 10.39
CA VAL A 183 -11.24 8.72 9.48
C VAL A 183 -11.31 7.75 8.31
N TRP A 184 -11.39 8.29 7.09
CA TRP A 184 -11.53 7.47 5.89
C TRP A 184 -10.22 7.44 5.10
N HIS A 185 -9.61 6.26 5.00
CA HIS A 185 -8.40 6.01 4.24
C HIS A 185 -8.76 5.41 2.88
N GLN A 186 -8.93 6.28 1.89
CA GLN A 186 -9.26 5.92 0.51
C GLN A 186 -8.01 5.42 -0.24
N GLY A 187 -8.22 4.47 -1.14
CA GLY A 187 -7.26 4.08 -2.17
C GLY A 187 -7.18 5.11 -3.31
N PRO A 188 -6.76 4.68 -4.51
CA PRO A 188 -6.44 5.60 -5.60
C PRO A 188 -7.65 6.21 -6.30
N VAL A 189 -8.81 5.54 -6.29
CA VAL A 189 -10.02 5.99 -7.00
C VAL A 189 -11.03 6.51 -6.00
N ILE A 190 -11.37 7.81 -6.05
CA ILE A 190 -12.22 8.46 -5.04
C ILE A 190 -13.73 8.33 -5.30
N TRP A 191 -14.11 7.74 -6.43
CA TRP A 191 -15.50 7.70 -6.90
C TRP A 191 -16.48 7.13 -5.86
N PHE A 192 -16.18 5.95 -5.30
CA PHE A 192 -17.05 5.32 -4.32
C PHE A 192 -17.21 6.17 -3.05
N LEU A 193 -16.12 6.80 -2.57
CA LEU A 193 -16.17 7.72 -1.45
C LEU A 193 -17.12 8.89 -1.72
N LEU A 194 -17.10 9.47 -2.92
CA LEU A 194 -18.03 10.55 -3.29
C LEU A 194 -19.48 10.08 -3.27
N GLN A 195 -19.75 8.87 -3.77
CA GLN A 195 -21.07 8.26 -3.74
C GLN A 195 -21.53 7.96 -2.33
N TRP A 196 -20.64 7.46 -1.47
CA TRP A 196 -20.93 7.25 -0.06
C TRP A 196 -21.25 8.57 0.64
N ILE A 197 -20.42 9.61 0.50
CA ILE A 197 -20.68 10.93 1.09
C ILE A 197 -22.04 11.47 0.64
N ASN A 198 -22.39 11.33 -0.64
CA ASN A 198 -23.65 11.85 -1.17
C ASN A 198 -24.88 11.11 -0.63
N ASN A 199 -24.80 9.78 -0.57
CA ASN A 199 -25.95 8.90 -0.32
C ASN A 199 -25.98 8.31 1.11
N THR A 200 -25.03 8.67 1.97
CA THR A 200 -25.05 8.31 3.39
C THR A 200 -25.91 9.26 4.22
N THR A 201 -26.23 8.86 5.45
CA THR A 201 -27.01 9.66 6.40
C THR A 201 -26.23 10.90 6.85
N SER A 202 -26.93 11.97 7.19
CA SER A 202 -26.29 13.19 7.73
C SER A 202 -25.47 12.93 9.00
N SER A 203 -25.90 11.95 9.82
CA SER A 203 -25.19 11.56 11.03
C SER A 203 -23.80 10.98 10.72
N LEU A 204 -23.73 10.01 9.80
CA LEU A 204 -22.46 9.42 9.38
C LEU A 204 -21.58 10.42 8.65
N ARG A 205 -22.17 11.22 7.77
CA ARG A 205 -21.48 12.28 7.02
C ARG A 205 -20.82 13.30 7.96
N ASN A 206 -21.52 13.75 8.98
CA ASN A 206 -21.02 14.70 9.99
C ASN A 206 -20.04 14.06 11.00
N SER A 207 -19.93 12.72 11.01
CA SER A 207 -18.96 12.00 11.82
C SER A 207 -17.59 11.91 11.13
N LEU A 208 -17.49 12.17 9.81
CA LEU A 208 -16.21 12.30 9.14
C LEU A 208 -15.37 13.41 9.79
N SER A 209 -14.11 13.08 10.09
CA SER A 209 -13.15 13.98 10.72
C SER A 209 -11.94 14.26 9.82
N ALA A 210 -11.55 13.32 8.97
CA ALA A 210 -10.49 13.49 7.98
C ALA A 210 -10.59 12.41 6.89
N ILE A 211 -9.99 12.69 5.74
CA ILE A 211 -9.84 11.76 4.62
C ILE A 211 -8.36 11.68 4.25
N THR A 212 -7.85 10.49 3.99
CA THR A 212 -6.57 10.32 3.27
C THR A 212 -6.82 9.65 1.92
N VAL A 213 -6.10 10.04 0.88
CA VAL A 213 -6.23 9.47 -0.47
C VAL A 213 -4.86 8.98 -0.90
N THR A 214 -4.73 7.67 -1.11
CA THR A 214 -3.45 7.02 -1.42
C THR A 214 -3.31 6.76 -2.90
N ASP A 215 -2.17 7.10 -3.50
CA ASP A 215 -1.84 6.74 -4.89
C ASP A 215 -2.86 7.26 -5.91
N ALA A 216 -3.52 8.40 -5.63
CA ALA A 216 -4.34 9.08 -6.64
C ALA A 216 -3.51 10.01 -7.54
N LEU A 217 -2.37 10.47 -7.03
CA LEU A 217 -1.42 11.35 -7.69
C LEU A 217 -0.06 10.68 -7.69
N ASP A 218 0.67 10.81 -8.79
CA ASP A 218 2.11 10.58 -8.86
C ASP A 218 2.76 11.95 -8.74
N LEU A 219 3.59 12.15 -7.72
CA LEU A 219 4.27 13.42 -7.44
C LEU A 219 5.79 13.35 -7.67
N THR A 220 6.27 12.22 -8.18
CA THR A 220 7.71 11.92 -8.29
C THR A 220 8.42 12.83 -9.28
N ALA A 221 7.81 13.06 -10.45
CA ALA A 221 8.39 13.90 -11.52
C ALA A 221 7.54 15.13 -11.88
N SER A 222 6.24 15.10 -11.61
CA SER A 222 5.28 16.14 -11.98
C SER A 222 3.98 15.90 -11.22
N ILE A 223 3.14 16.91 -10.99
CA ILE A 223 1.81 16.67 -10.39
C ILE A 223 0.84 16.12 -11.45
N LYS A 224 0.70 14.80 -11.52
CA LYS A 224 -0.21 14.12 -12.46
C LYS A 224 -0.97 12.98 -11.77
N PRO A 225 -2.09 12.51 -12.35
CA PRO A 225 -2.72 11.30 -11.87
C PRO A 225 -1.76 10.10 -11.97
N SER A 226 -1.69 9.29 -10.93
CA SER A 226 -1.04 7.97 -10.99
C SER A 226 -1.78 7.08 -12.00
N VAL A 227 -1.21 5.94 -12.38
CA VAL A 227 -1.87 4.99 -13.30
C VAL A 227 -3.29 4.61 -12.83
N PRO A 228 -3.51 4.14 -11.58
CA PRO A 228 -4.87 3.88 -11.09
C PRO A 228 -5.66 5.17 -10.84
N GLY A 229 -5.00 6.27 -10.48
CA GLY A 229 -5.61 7.57 -10.26
C GLY A 229 -6.24 8.21 -11.51
N ARG A 230 -5.89 7.75 -12.72
CA ARG A 230 -6.50 8.19 -13.99
C ARG A 230 -8.00 7.88 -14.10
N ALA A 231 -8.53 6.97 -13.29
CA ALA A 231 -9.97 6.76 -13.19
C ALA A 231 -10.71 7.96 -12.57
N ASN A 232 -9.99 8.84 -11.87
CA ASN A 232 -10.56 10.07 -11.33
C ASN A 232 -10.64 11.15 -12.41
N THR A 233 -11.79 11.80 -12.51
CA THR A 233 -11.99 12.98 -13.36
C THR A 233 -11.79 14.26 -12.54
N LEU A 234 -11.56 15.40 -13.21
CA LEU A 234 -11.48 16.70 -12.53
C LEU A 234 -12.74 16.99 -11.69
N PRO A 235 -13.97 16.77 -12.19
CA PRO A 235 -15.19 16.88 -11.38
C PRO A 235 -15.19 16.03 -10.11
N HIS A 236 -14.57 14.85 -10.11
CA HIS A 236 -14.48 14.02 -8.91
C HIS A 236 -13.67 14.73 -7.83
N VAL A 237 -12.51 15.29 -8.19
CA VAL A 237 -11.61 15.93 -7.23
C VAL A 237 -12.14 17.29 -6.75
N GLU A 238 -12.77 18.06 -7.64
CA GLU A 238 -13.48 19.29 -7.26
C GLU A 238 -14.62 19.00 -6.27
N ARG A 239 -15.40 17.94 -6.52
CA ARG A 239 -16.46 17.52 -5.60
C ARG A 239 -15.93 17.06 -4.26
N LEU A 240 -14.79 16.36 -4.23
CA LEU A 240 -14.11 16.01 -2.97
C LEU A 240 -13.72 17.26 -2.19
N GLU A 241 -13.13 18.27 -2.86
CA GLU A 241 -12.75 19.53 -2.21
C GLU A 241 -13.99 20.26 -1.65
N GLN A 242 -15.07 20.33 -2.42
CA GLN A 242 -16.33 20.96 -2.00
C GLN A 242 -16.93 20.27 -0.78
N TYR A 243 -16.97 18.93 -0.77
CA TYR A 243 -17.45 18.18 0.40
C TYR A 243 -16.57 18.42 1.62
N ALA A 244 -15.25 18.32 1.46
CA ALA A 244 -14.33 18.52 2.57
C ALA A 244 -14.37 19.95 3.14
N LYS A 245 -14.52 20.97 2.28
CA LYS A 245 -14.78 22.37 2.71
C LYS A 245 -16.08 22.49 3.49
N LYS A 246 -17.17 21.91 2.98
CA LYS A 246 -18.49 21.96 3.64
C LYS A 246 -18.49 21.26 5.00
N LEU A 247 -17.75 20.17 5.13
CA LEU A 247 -17.62 19.40 6.37
C LEU A 247 -16.53 19.97 7.31
N GLY A 248 -15.68 20.87 6.83
CA GLY A 248 -14.57 21.42 7.61
C GLY A 248 -13.49 20.40 7.94
N ILE A 249 -13.25 19.42 7.07
CA ILE A 249 -12.29 18.32 7.28
C ILE A 249 -11.09 18.42 6.32
N PRO A 250 -9.88 17.99 6.74
CA PRO A 250 -8.75 17.90 5.85
C PRO A 250 -8.83 16.67 4.94
N VAL A 251 -8.30 16.81 3.72
CA VAL A 251 -7.99 15.68 2.82
C VAL A 251 -6.48 15.65 2.60
N VAL A 252 -5.85 14.51 2.93
CA VAL A 252 -4.40 14.33 2.81
C VAL A 252 -4.09 13.37 1.67
N PHE A 253 -3.36 13.83 0.66
CA PHE A 253 -2.85 12.96 -0.40
C PHE A 253 -1.57 12.27 0.07
N LEU A 254 -1.54 10.95 -0.11
CA LEU A 254 -0.42 10.07 0.23
C LEU A 254 0.14 9.48 -1.07
N ASP A 255 1.40 9.76 -1.33
CA ASP A 255 2.13 9.23 -2.49
C ASP A 255 3.53 8.81 -2.03
N THR A 256 4.02 7.70 -2.57
CA THR A 256 5.34 7.16 -2.26
C THR A 256 6.46 8.14 -2.60
N GLY A 257 6.33 8.85 -3.73
CA GLY A 257 7.28 9.89 -4.13
C GLY A 257 7.30 11.03 -3.12
N SER A 258 6.14 11.57 -2.75
CA SER A 258 6.03 12.65 -1.76
C SER A 258 6.60 12.31 -0.38
N GLN A 259 6.67 11.03 -0.04
CA GLN A 259 7.13 10.52 1.26
C GLN A 259 8.55 9.99 1.26
N GLU A 260 9.30 10.12 0.14
CA GLU A 260 10.65 9.54 -0.04
C GLU A 260 10.67 8.00 0.09
N ILE A 261 9.57 7.33 -0.28
CA ILE A 261 9.47 5.86 -0.37
C ILE A 261 9.66 5.49 -1.84
N THR A 262 10.87 5.66 -2.37
CA THR A 262 11.13 5.61 -3.82
C THR A 262 11.64 4.26 -4.32
N LEU A 263 12.08 3.37 -3.42
CA LEU A 263 12.57 2.03 -3.79
C LEU A 263 11.37 1.13 -4.14
N GLU A 264 11.50 0.35 -5.20
CA GLU A 264 10.36 -0.36 -5.81
C GLU A 264 10.06 -1.73 -5.20
N TYR A 265 11.05 -2.33 -4.54
CA TYR A 265 10.96 -3.73 -4.10
C TYR A 265 10.73 -3.83 -2.60
N LEU A 266 9.73 -4.62 -2.20
CA LEU A 266 9.39 -4.90 -0.80
C LEU A 266 10.58 -5.43 0.01
N GLY A 267 11.46 -6.22 -0.63
CA GLY A 267 12.70 -6.73 -0.02
C GLY A 267 13.65 -5.64 0.48
N THR A 268 13.54 -4.42 -0.07
CA THR A 268 14.34 -3.27 0.39
C THR A 268 13.85 -2.74 1.74
N TYR A 269 12.58 -2.91 2.06
CA TYR A 269 11.94 -2.37 3.26
C TYR A 269 11.74 -3.42 4.35
N MET A 270 12.12 -4.67 4.08
CA MET A 270 11.91 -5.80 5.00
C MET A 270 13.13 -6.71 4.97
N PHE A 271 13.87 -6.78 6.07
CA PHE A 271 15.02 -7.68 6.16
C PHE A 271 14.59 -9.14 6.01
N PHE A 272 15.36 -9.92 5.24
CA PHE A 272 15.06 -11.32 4.96
C PHE A 272 13.61 -11.55 4.48
N PHE A 273 13.10 -10.61 3.68
CA PHE A 273 11.73 -10.60 3.18
C PHE A 273 11.27 -11.96 2.65
N ALA A 274 12.05 -12.58 1.76
CA ALA A 274 11.70 -13.87 1.16
C ALA A 274 11.46 -14.98 2.19
N TYR A 275 12.14 -14.93 3.34
CA TYR A 275 11.96 -15.87 4.43
C TYR A 275 10.73 -15.50 5.27
N TYR A 276 10.71 -14.28 5.82
CA TYR A 276 9.71 -13.85 6.82
C TYR A 276 8.34 -13.54 6.25
N ILE A 277 8.19 -13.35 4.94
CA ILE A 277 6.89 -13.11 4.32
C ILE A 277 5.87 -14.24 4.61
N ASN A 278 6.37 -15.46 4.82
CA ASN A 278 5.60 -16.64 5.24
C ASN A 278 5.12 -16.61 6.71
N THR A 279 5.65 -15.67 7.51
CA THR A 279 5.14 -15.36 8.86
C THR A 279 4.09 -14.25 8.79
N PHE A 280 4.25 -13.28 7.89
CA PHE A 280 3.28 -12.19 7.76
C PHE A 280 1.94 -12.66 7.20
N LEU A 281 1.97 -13.58 6.23
CA LEU A 281 0.81 -13.95 5.43
C LEU A 281 0.66 -15.48 5.35
N PRO A 282 -0.58 -16.01 5.34
CA PRO A 282 -0.81 -17.43 5.09
C PRO A 282 -0.42 -17.81 3.66
N ARG A 283 -0.11 -19.10 3.47
CA ARG A 283 0.42 -19.67 2.23
C ARG A 283 -0.50 -19.44 1.03
N GLU A 284 -1.79 -19.48 1.26
CA GLU A 284 -2.86 -19.34 0.28
C GLU A 284 -2.91 -17.92 -0.29
N LEU A 285 -2.58 -16.90 0.51
CA LEU A 285 -2.40 -15.53 0.02
C LEU A 285 -1.11 -15.34 -0.76
N LEU A 286 -0.02 -15.99 -0.33
CA LEU A 286 1.30 -15.87 -0.95
C LEU A 286 1.43 -16.61 -2.27
N ARG A 287 0.78 -17.76 -2.40
CA ARG A 287 0.95 -18.66 -3.55
C ARG A 287 0.71 -17.97 -4.90
N PRO A 288 -0.32 -17.12 -5.10
CA PRO A 288 -0.48 -16.38 -6.36
C PRO A 288 0.69 -15.43 -6.68
N HIS A 289 1.28 -14.78 -5.68
CA HIS A 289 2.45 -13.90 -5.86
C HIS A 289 3.71 -14.67 -6.22
N LEU A 290 3.89 -15.83 -5.59
CA LEU A 290 4.96 -16.77 -5.89
C LEU A 290 4.83 -17.33 -7.31
N HIS A 291 3.64 -17.82 -7.67
CA HIS A 291 3.34 -18.32 -9.00
C HIS A 291 3.60 -17.26 -10.07
N LYS A 292 3.16 -16.01 -9.84
CA LYS A 292 3.44 -14.90 -10.77
C LYS A 292 4.94 -14.65 -10.92
N ALA A 293 5.70 -14.62 -9.82
CA ALA A 293 7.16 -14.43 -9.88
C ALA A 293 7.87 -15.55 -10.65
N GLN A 294 7.48 -16.81 -10.41
CA GLN A 294 8.02 -17.98 -11.13
C GLN A 294 7.74 -17.88 -12.63
N ASP A 295 6.51 -17.53 -13.01
CA ASP A 295 6.11 -17.33 -14.40
C ASP A 295 6.92 -16.22 -15.08
N GLU A 296 7.15 -15.11 -14.38
CA GLU A 296 7.97 -13.99 -14.87
C GLU A 296 9.45 -14.35 -15.02
N LEU A 297 10.04 -15.05 -14.03
CA LEU A 297 11.43 -15.52 -14.07
C LEU A 297 11.68 -16.44 -15.27
N VAL A 298 10.82 -17.44 -15.46
CA VAL A 298 10.92 -18.35 -16.61
C VAL A 298 10.71 -17.58 -17.92
N THR A 299 9.70 -16.71 -17.98
CA THR A 299 9.45 -15.88 -19.17
C THR A 299 10.69 -15.06 -19.55
N PHE A 300 11.35 -14.43 -18.58
CA PHE A 300 12.58 -13.67 -18.80
C PHE A 300 13.72 -14.55 -19.35
N ALA A 301 14.00 -15.68 -18.70
CA ALA A 301 15.10 -16.56 -19.09
C ALA A 301 14.92 -17.09 -20.52
N PHE A 302 13.70 -17.51 -20.87
CA PHE A 302 13.40 -17.99 -22.22
C PHE A 302 13.32 -16.87 -23.27
N ARG A 303 12.99 -15.63 -22.88
CA ARG A 303 13.10 -14.45 -23.77
C ARG A 303 14.54 -14.17 -24.18
N LEU A 304 15.48 -14.23 -23.23
CA LEU A 304 16.91 -14.10 -23.52
C LEU A 304 17.39 -15.18 -24.50
N ARG A 305 16.98 -16.43 -24.26
CA ARG A 305 17.28 -17.56 -25.13
C ARG A 305 16.68 -17.41 -26.52
N ALA A 306 15.40 -17.06 -26.59
CA ALA A 306 14.68 -16.78 -27.83
C ALA A 306 15.37 -15.69 -28.67
N ALA A 307 15.77 -14.57 -28.04
CA ALA A 307 16.53 -13.52 -28.71
C ALA A 307 17.88 -14.02 -29.22
N SER A 308 18.60 -14.79 -28.41
CA SER A 308 19.93 -15.34 -28.75
C SER A 308 19.89 -16.35 -29.91
N GLU A 309 18.76 -17.03 -30.12
CA GLU A 309 18.59 -18.01 -31.20
C GLU A 309 17.78 -17.48 -32.38
N ASN A 310 17.29 -16.23 -32.32
CA ASN A 310 16.34 -15.69 -33.29
C ASN A 310 15.06 -16.53 -33.45
N VAL A 311 14.60 -17.14 -32.36
CA VAL A 311 13.40 -17.98 -32.30
C VAL A 311 12.31 -17.25 -31.54
N TYR A 312 11.13 -17.05 -32.13
CA TYR A 312 10.08 -16.19 -31.56
C TYR A 312 8.69 -16.87 -31.59
N GLY A 313 7.74 -16.31 -30.85
CA GLY A 313 6.34 -16.76 -30.83
C GLY A 313 6.17 -18.24 -30.45
N GLU A 314 5.45 -19.00 -31.28
CA GLU A 314 5.14 -20.42 -31.04
C GLU A 314 6.39 -21.30 -30.89
N GLN A 315 7.47 -20.99 -31.62
CA GLN A 315 8.70 -21.79 -31.55
C GLN A 315 9.41 -21.60 -30.19
N ALA A 316 9.40 -20.39 -29.64
CA ALA A 316 9.91 -20.13 -28.30
C ALA A 316 9.06 -20.87 -27.24
N VAL A 317 7.73 -20.85 -27.38
CA VAL A 317 6.83 -21.59 -26.48
C VAL A 317 7.06 -23.10 -26.54
N LYS A 318 7.34 -23.67 -27.73
CA LYS A 318 7.74 -25.09 -27.86
C LYS A 318 9.01 -25.39 -27.06
N MET A 319 9.98 -24.48 -27.07
CA MET A 319 11.21 -24.60 -26.28
C MET A 319 10.93 -24.56 -24.77
N VAL A 320 10.06 -23.64 -24.32
CA VAL A 320 9.63 -23.53 -22.92
C VAL A 320 8.97 -24.83 -22.47
N LYS A 321 7.94 -25.30 -23.19
CA LYS A 321 7.18 -26.50 -22.84
C LYS A 321 8.05 -27.76 -22.78
N LYS A 322 9.14 -27.82 -23.54
CA LYS A 322 10.10 -28.93 -23.52
C LYS A 322 10.93 -28.99 -22.23
N HIS A 323 11.15 -27.85 -21.57
CA HIS A 323 12.04 -27.72 -20.42
C HIS A 323 11.32 -27.37 -19.11
N LEU A 324 10.02 -27.13 -19.17
CA LEU A 324 9.15 -27.07 -17.99
C LEU A 324 8.66 -28.46 -17.61
N ASP A 325 8.69 -28.76 -16.32
CA ASP A 325 8.01 -29.93 -15.76
C ASP A 325 6.50 -29.67 -15.71
N ALA A 326 5.74 -30.40 -16.54
CA ALA A 326 4.29 -30.24 -16.62
C ALA A 326 3.57 -30.55 -15.30
N GLY A 327 4.14 -31.40 -14.43
CA GLY A 327 3.56 -31.76 -13.14
C GLY A 327 3.56 -30.60 -12.14
N THR A 328 4.58 -29.75 -12.19
CA THR A 328 4.75 -28.61 -11.27
C THR A 328 4.38 -27.27 -11.91
N ALA A 329 4.58 -27.10 -13.22
CA ALA A 329 4.40 -25.83 -13.92
C ALA A 329 2.95 -25.47 -14.25
N LYS A 330 2.05 -26.46 -14.38
CA LYS A 330 0.67 -26.26 -14.84
C LYS A 330 -0.12 -25.21 -14.04
N GLN A 331 0.22 -25.02 -12.76
CA GLN A 331 -0.50 -24.13 -11.85
C GLN A 331 -0.08 -22.65 -11.95
N TRP A 332 1.04 -22.35 -12.58
CA TRP A 332 1.61 -21.00 -12.61
C TRP A 332 2.11 -20.54 -13.98
N ALA A 333 2.47 -21.46 -14.88
CA ALA A 333 3.10 -21.17 -16.16
C ALA A 333 2.11 -20.63 -17.21
N SER A 334 1.47 -19.48 -16.93
CA SER A 334 0.46 -18.88 -17.81
C SER A 334 1.08 -17.99 -18.89
N ARG A 335 2.04 -17.15 -18.49
CA ARG A 335 2.70 -16.13 -19.30
C ARG A 335 3.85 -16.74 -20.10
N CYS A 336 4.65 -17.60 -19.48
CA CYS A 336 5.79 -18.24 -20.15
C CYS A 336 5.38 -19.24 -21.24
N VAL A 337 4.11 -19.68 -21.27
CA VAL A 337 3.58 -20.52 -22.36
C VAL A 337 2.72 -19.75 -23.36
N ASP A 338 2.56 -18.43 -23.18
CA ASP A 338 1.86 -17.56 -24.13
C ASP A 338 2.84 -16.99 -25.17
N LYS A 339 2.58 -17.28 -26.44
CA LYS A 339 3.40 -16.85 -27.57
C LYS A 339 3.53 -15.34 -27.70
N THR A 340 2.53 -14.56 -27.25
CA THR A 340 2.57 -13.09 -27.31
C THR A 340 3.70 -12.54 -26.41
N ASN A 341 4.15 -13.31 -25.43
CA ASN A 341 5.29 -12.95 -24.61
C ASN A 341 6.64 -13.13 -25.30
N TYR A 342 6.69 -13.76 -26.48
CA TYR A 342 7.93 -14.04 -27.22
C TYR A 342 8.00 -13.34 -28.56
N GLU A 343 7.34 -12.19 -28.69
CA GLU A 343 7.55 -11.28 -29.81
C GLU A 343 8.99 -10.77 -29.83
N LYS A 344 9.54 -10.50 -31.02
CA LYS A 344 10.94 -10.07 -31.20
C LYS A 344 11.33 -8.90 -30.29
N GLY A 345 10.47 -7.88 -30.19
CA GLY A 345 10.69 -6.73 -29.32
C GLY A 345 10.78 -7.10 -27.84
N ARG A 346 9.86 -7.95 -27.35
CA ARG A 346 9.82 -8.39 -25.95
C ARG A 346 10.99 -9.30 -25.57
N CYS A 347 11.45 -10.15 -26.50
CA CYS A 347 12.64 -10.97 -26.29
C CYS A 347 13.90 -10.12 -26.19
N ARG A 348 14.05 -9.10 -27.04
CA ARG A 348 15.18 -8.16 -27.00
C ARG A 348 15.16 -7.29 -25.75
N ALA A 349 13.99 -6.82 -25.33
CA ALA A 349 13.82 -6.04 -24.12
C ALA A 349 14.22 -6.79 -22.83
N ALA A 350 14.28 -8.13 -22.86
CA ALA A 350 14.80 -8.89 -21.72
C ALA A 350 16.30 -8.63 -21.44
N GLY A 351 17.05 -8.12 -22.43
CA GLY A 351 18.44 -7.70 -22.24
C GLY A 351 18.59 -6.28 -21.68
N GLU A 352 17.50 -5.55 -21.45
CA GLU A 352 17.53 -4.19 -20.89
C GLU A 352 17.74 -4.21 -19.37
N ASP A 353 18.38 -3.16 -18.86
CA ASP A 353 18.80 -3.07 -17.45
C ASP A 353 17.63 -3.19 -16.46
N GLU A 354 16.49 -2.57 -16.78
CA GLU A 354 15.27 -2.65 -15.96
C GLU A 354 14.75 -4.09 -15.86
N ALA A 355 14.70 -4.81 -17.00
CA ALA A 355 14.24 -6.18 -17.04
C ALA A 355 15.17 -7.13 -16.27
N ILE A 356 16.48 -6.94 -16.42
CA ILE A 356 17.48 -7.72 -15.67
C ILE A 356 17.37 -7.41 -14.18
N HIS A 357 17.31 -6.13 -13.80
CA HIS A 357 17.20 -5.71 -12.41
C HIS A 357 15.95 -6.28 -11.74
N HIS A 358 14.77 -6.16 -12.37
CA HIS A 358 13.53 -6.76 -11.89
C HIS A 358 13.66 -8.27 -11.70
N THR A 359 14.28 -8.95 -12.67
CA THR A 359 14.49 -10.40 -12.59
C THR A 359 15.45 -10.78 -11.46
N VAL A 360 16.49 -10.01 -11.20
CA VAL A 360 17.39 -10.21 -10.04
C VAL A 360 16.59 -10.14 -8.73
N GLN A 361 15.66 -9.19 -8.61
CA GLN A 361 14.84 -9.01 -7.41
C GLN A 361 13.85 -10.17 -7.20
N LEU A 362 13.24 -10.65 -8.29
CA LEU A 362 12.40 -11.86 -8.26
C LEU A 362 13.21 -13.12 -7.95
N ALA A 363 14.44 -13.22 -8.45
CA ALA A 363 15.30 -14.37 -8.18
C ALA A 363 15.74 -14.40 -6.71
N ASP A 364 16.01 -13.23 -6.11
CA ASP A 364 16.33 -13.12 -4.69
C ASP A 364 15.09 -13.38 -3.81
N SER A 365 13.95 -12.78 -4.16
CA SER A 365 12.69 -12.86 -3.41
C SER A 365 11.48 -13.03 -4.35
N PRO A 366 11.03 -14.27 -4.62
CA PRO A 366 10.09 -14.56 -5.70
C PRO A 366 8.64 -14.29 -5.26
N PHE A 367 8.30 -13.05 -4.97
CA PHE A 367 6.94 -12.63 -4.64
C PHE A 367 6.59 -11.36 -5.41
N ALA A 368 5.95 -11.52 -6.56
CA ALA A 368 5.58 -10.41 -7.43
C ALA A 368 4.22 -9.83 -7.04
N LEU A 369 4.08 -8.50 -7.10
CA LEU A 369 2.76 -7.84 -6.98
C LEU A 369 1.83 -8.34 -8.09
N LEU A 370 0.55 -8.57 -7.82
CA LEU A 370 -0.42 -9.03 -8.81
C LEU A 370 -0.73 -7.93 -9.85
N SER A 371 -0.82 -6.69 -9.39
CA SER A 371 -0.97 -5.51 -10.23
C SER A 371 0.40 -5.04 -10.72
N SER A 372 0.58 -4.88 -12.03
CA SER A 372 1.78 -4.22 -12.57
C SER A 372 1.75 -2.74 -12.21
N ARG A 373 2.55 -2.32 -11.23
CA ARG A 373 2.68 -0.93 -10.80
C ARG A 373 4.13 -0.63 -10.47
N VAL A 374 4.51 0.64 -10.63
CA VAL A 374 5.80 1.15 -10.17
C VAL A 374 5.70 1.44 -8.68
N GLY A 375 6.67 0.97 -7.89
CA GLY A 375 6.71 1.24 -6.45
C GLY A 375 5.79 0.38 -5.58
N ILE A 376 5.65 0.79 -4.32
CA ILE A 376 4.86 0.12 -3.28
C ILE A 376 3.84 1.08 -2.65
N PRO A 377 2.82 1.52 -3.41
CA PRO A 377 1.92 2.60 -3.02
C PRO A 377 1.24 2.39 -1.66
N ALA A 378 0.95 1.14 -1.27
CA ALA A 378 0.37 0.87 0.03
C ALA A 378 1.26 1.35 1.20
N PHE A 379 2.59 1.37 1.04
CA PHE A 379 3.51 1.77 2.11
C PHE A 379 3.46 3.27 2.42
N ALA A 380 2.93 4.10 1.52
CA ALA A 380 2.62 5.51 1.80
C ALA A 380 1.57 5.68 2.93
N ARG A 381 0.89 4.59 3.32
CA ARG A 381 -0.08 4.59 4.42
C ARG A 381 0.52 4.20 5.77
N LEU A 382 1.79 3.79 5.84
CA LEU A 382 2.41 3.38 7.11
C LEU A 382 2.54 4.55 8.10
N ALA A 383 2.61 5.78 7.60
CA ALA A 383 2.66 6.99 8.42
C ALA A 383 1.28 7.47 8.90
N VAL A 384 0.19 6.81 8.52
CA VAL A 384 -1.17 7.20 8.92
C VAL A 384 -1.91 6.12 9.68
N GLY A 385 -2.91 6.53 10.46
CA GLY A 385 -3.73 5.66 11.27
C GLY A 385 -3.36 5.68 12.75
N PRO A 386 -4.09 4.91 13.56
CA PRO A 386 -4.08 5.02 15.03
C PRO A 386 -2.76 4.57 15.68
N ALA A 387 -1.97 3.77 14.97
CA ALA A 387 -0.64 3.31 15.40
C ALA A 387 0.47 4.32 15.13
N SER A 388 0.20 5.35 14.32
CA SER A 388 1.19 6.28 13.80
C SER A 388 1.17 7.61 14.54
N ALA A 389 0.90 7.59 15.86
CA ALA A 389 0.84 8.79 16.71
C ALA A 389 2.14 9.64 16.66
N GLY A 390 3.29 9.00 16.42
CA GLY A 390 4.58 9.66 16.24
C GLY A 390 4.83 10.27 14.84
N ALA A 391 3.89 10.15 13.88
CA ALA A 391 4.11 10.63 12.52
C ALA A 391 4.43 12.13 12.45
N GLN A 392 3.90 12.91 13.39
CA GLN A 392 4.18 14.35 13.54
C GLN A 392 5.63 14.68 13.85
N GLU A 393 6.46 13.73 14.27
CA GLU A 393 7.90 13.92 14.47
C GLU A 393 8.64 13.95 13.12
N TRP A 394 8.16 13.17 12.16
CA TRP A 394 8.87 12.83 10.93
C TRP A 394 8.28 13.48 9.69
N TYR A 395 6.99 13.77 9.70
CA TYR A 395 6.25 14.27 8.55
C TYR A 395 5.61 15.62 8.83
N THR A 396 5.32 16.31 7.74
CA THR A 396 4.49 17.50 7.66
C THR A 396 3.32 17.17 6.75
N ALA A 397 2.09 17.22 7.26
CA ALA A 397 0.92 17.36 6.41
C ALA A 397 0.88 18.80 5.90
N ALA A 398 1.50 19.07 4.75
CA ALA A 398 1.66 20.41 4.20
C ALA A 398 0.33 20.88 3.59
N PRO A 399 -0.33 21.92 4.12
CA PRO A 399 -1.53 22.47 3.51
C PRO A 399 -1.19 23.12 2.16
N VAL A 400 -1.96 22.76 1.12
CA VAL A 400 -1.68 23.10 -0.27
C VAL A 400 -2.92 23.48 -1.06
N SER A 401 -2.73 24.27 -2.11
CA SER A 401 -3.69 24.37 -3.22
C SER A 401 -3.14 23.61 -4.41
N ILE A 402 -3.98 22.79 -5.04
CA ILE A 402 -3.62 21.98 -6.21
C ILE A 402 -4.40 22.50 -7.41
N GLY A 403 -3.70 22.98 -8.43
CA GLY A 403 -4.25 23.33 -9.72
C GLY A 403 -4.22 22.13 -10.67
N PHE A 404 -5.16 21.20 -10.52
CA PHE A 404 -5.21 19.94 -11.29
C PHE A 404 -5.16 20.17 -12.81
N ALA A 405 -5.93 21.14 -13.32
CA ALA A 405 -5.95 21.47 -14.75
C ALA A 405 -4.60 22.00 -15.28
N LYS A 406 -3.75 22.55 -14.40
CA LYS A 406 -2.43 23.12 -14.76
C LYS A 406 -1.26 22.25 -14.28
N ALA A 407 -1.53 21.09 -13.67
CA ALA A 407 -0.51 20.24 -13.06
C ALA A 407 0.45 21.01 -12.12
N GLN A 408 -0.12 21.89 -11.28
CA GLN A 408 0.65 22.76 -10.37
C GLN A 408 0.16 22.64 -8.93
N ILE A 409 1.06 22.90 -7.99
CA ILE A 409 0.79 22.85 -6.55
C ILE A 409 1.49 24.00 -5.84
N ARG A 410 0.89 24.53 -4.76
CA ARG A 410 1.55 25.53 -3.92
C ARG A 410 1.20 25.35 -2.46
N PRO A 411 2.11 25.69 -1.53
CA PRO A 411 1.76 25.85 -0.12
C PRO A 411 0.66 26.90 0.04
N SER A 412 -0.36 26.59 0.84
CA SER A 412 -1.47 27.49 1.10
C SER A 412 -2.02 27.23 2.50
N CYS A 413 -2.25 28.25 3.30
CA CYS A 413 -2.79 28.11 4.65
C CYS A 413 -3.79 29.24 4.93
N PRO A 414 -5.04 28.95 5.32
CA PRO A 414 -5.64 27.62 5.46
C PRO A 414 -5.88 26.93 4.10
N ALA A 415 -5.91 25.59 4.09
CA ALA A 415 -6.28 24.80 2.91
C ALA A 415 -7.04 23.54 3.31
N THR A 416 -7.88 23.05 2.40
CA THR A 416 -8.60 21.77 2.56
C THR A 416 -7.69 20.59 2.21
N PHE A 417 -6.90 20.75 1.15
CA PHE A 417 -5.98 19.74 0.67
C PHE A 417 -4.61 19.85 1.33
N HIS A 418 -4.04 18.68 1.61
CA HIS A 418 -2.73 18.54 2.20
C HIS A 418 -1.95 17.45 1.45
N ILE A 419 -0.63 17.53 1.48
CA ILE A 419 0.26 16.44 1.05
C ILE A 419 1.16 16.06 2.20
N LEU A 420 1.34 14.76 2.41
CA LEU A 420 2.27 14.27 3.43
C LEU A 420 3.69 14.28 2.88
N VAL A 421 4.55 15.13 3.43
CA VAL A 421 5.97 15.23 3.05
C VAL A 421 6.87 15.02 4.27
N PRO A 422 8.06 14.42 4.13
CA PRO A 422 9.01 14.31 5.23
C PRO A 422 9.47 15.69 5.69
N LYS A 423 9.76 15.82 6.98
CA LYS A 423 10.40 17.03 7.51
C LYS A 423 11.84 17.15 7.00
N HIS A 424 12.37 18.37 7.08
CA HIS A 424 13.77 18.64 6.77
C HIS A 424 14.71 17.67 7.52
N GLY A 425 15.66 17.08 6.80
CA GLY A 425 16.61 16.10 7.34
C GLY A 425 16.12 14.65 7.35
N GLN A 426 14.90 14.37 6.87
CA GLN A 426 14.37 13.01 6.63
C GLN A 426 14.59 12.61 5.17
N ASP A 427 15.81 12.14 4.88
CA ASP A 427 16.22 11.63 3.57
C ASP A 427 15.70 10.21 3.30
N LEU A 428 15.89 9.74 2.06
CA LEU A 428 15.54 8.40 1.60
C LEU A 428 16.05 7.31 2.57
N GLU A 429 17.31 7.38 2.99
CA GLU A 429 17.91 6.37 3.88
C GLU A 429 17.18 6.31 5.23
N LYS A 430 16.92 7.45 5.86
CA LYS A 430 16.17 7.50 7.14
C LYS A 430 14.73 7.03 7.00
N VAL A 431 14.07 7.36 5.89
CA VAL A 431 12.71 6.89 5.62
C VAL A 431 12.71 5.37 5.43
N THR A 432 13.62 4.83 4.62
CA THR A 432 13.78 3.39 4.43
C THR A 432 14.07 2.67 5.74
N ASN A 433 15.02 3.16 6.54
CA ASN A 433 15.37 2.57 7.85
C ASN A 433 14.19 2.62 8.82
N ARG A 434 13.37 3.68 8.80
CA ARG A 434 12.15 3.75 9.61
C ARG A 434 11.13 2.70 9.20
N VAL A 435 10.88 2.56 7.90
CA VAL A 435 9.95 1.55 7.38
C VAL A 435 10.45 0.15 7.73
N GLN A 436 11.75 -0.12 7.58
CA GLN A 436 12.36 -1.38 8.01
C GLN A 436 12.16 -1.63 9.51
N GLY A 437 12.44 -0.63 10.36
CA GLY A 437 12.24 -0.74 11.81
C GLY A 437 10.78 -1.03 12.18
N LEU A 438 9.83 -0.36 11.53
CA LEU A 438 8.40 -0.61 11.69
C LEU A 438 8.04 -2.05 11.31
N MET A 439 8.44 -2.49 10.11
CA MET A 439 8.12 -3.83 9.63
C MET A 439 8.79 -4.93 10.45
N MET A 440 9.98 -4.69 11.01
CA MET A 440 10.61 -5.61 11.98
C MET A 440 9.85 -5.69 13.30
N ALA A 441 9.35 -4.56 13.81
CA ALA A 441 8.51 -4.57 15.01
C ALA A 441 7.18 -5.32 14.78
N VAL A 442 6.58 -5.16 13.60
CA VAL A 442 5.38 -5.92 13.20
C VAL A 442 5.71 -7.40 13.07
N LEU A 443 6.82 -7.75 12.40
CA LEU A 443 7.28 -9.14 12.27
C LEU A 443 7.40 -9.80 13.64
N GLU A 444 8.07 -9.16 14.59
CA GLU A 444 8.29 -9.74 15.91
C GLU A 444 6.96 -10.05 16.62
N ARG A 445 5.97 -9.15 16.52
CA ARG A 445 4.63 -9.39 17.07
C ARG A 445 3.93 -10.57 16.41
N VAL A 446 3.98 -10.66 15.08
CA VAL A 446 3.34 -11.77 14.36
C VAL A 446 4.08 -13.08 14.65
N ARG A 447 5.41 -13.06 14.73
CA ARG A 447 6.28 -14.21 15.02
C ARG A 447 6.03 -14.80 16.40
N GLN A 448 5.76 -13.97 17.41
CA GLN A 448 5.42 -14.45 18.76
C GLN A 448 4.16 -15.31 18.76
N GLU A 449 3.22 -15.06 17.87
CA GLU A 449 1.97 -15.83 17.74
C GLU A 449 2.09 -16.99 16.72
N LYS A 450 2.76 -16.74 15.58
CA LYS A 450 2.80 -17.67 14.44
C LYS A 450 4.02 -18.57 14.39
N GLY A 451 5.04 -18.26 15.18
CA GLY A 451 6.34 -18.90 15.12
C GLY A 451 7.14 -18.51 13.87
N ASN A 452 8.25 -19.22 13.70
CA ASN A 452 9.10 -19.08 12.51
C ASN A 452 8.44 -19.75 11.30
N PRO A 453 8.71 -19.24 10.08
CA PRO A 453 8.11 -19.78 8.88
C PRO A 453 8.63 -21.19 8.57
N VAL A 454 7.73 -22.06 8.10
CA VAL A 454 8.04 -23.43 7.67
C VAL A 454 7.79 -23.56 6.17
N LEU A 455 8.85 -23.78 5.40
CA LEU A 455 8.78 -23.98 3.95
C LEU A 455 8.62 -25.47 3.63
N GLY A 456 7.56 -25.82 2.90
CA GLY A 456 7.24 -27.20 2.54
C GLY A 456 8.04 -27.75 1.36
N ASP A 457 8.05 -29.08 1.21
CA ASP A 457 8.78 -29.77 0.13
C ASP A 457 8.21 -29.49 -1.28
N ALA A 458 6.93 -29.14 -1.35
CA ALA A 458 6.28 -28.76 -2.59
C ALA A 458 6.88 -27.46 -3.15
N GLU A 459 7.04 -26.42 -2.31
CA GLU A 459 7.71 -25.16 -2.67
C GLU A 459 9.16 -25.41 -3.12
N LYS A 460 9.90 -26.24 -2.36
CA LYS A 460 11.29 -26.58 -2.68
C LYS A 460 11.39 -27.26 -4.04
N SER A 461 10.55 -28.24 -4.31
CA SER A 461 10.54 -29.00 -5.57
C SER A 461 10.17 -28.11 -6.75
N MET A 462 9.16 -27.24 -6.57
CA MET A 462 8.75 -26.28 -7.59
C MET A 462 9.85 -25.25 -7.88
N TRP A 463 10.52 -24.73 -6.86
CA TRP A 463 11.64 -23.81 -7.05
C TRP A 463 12.81 -24.46 -7.78
N LYS A 464 13.18 -25.71 -7.43
CA LYS A 464 14.21 -26.47 -8.16
C LYS A 464 13.88 -26.62 -9.65
N ALA A 465 12.60 -26.84 -10.00
CA ALA A 465 12.17 -26.90 -11.40
C ALA A 465 12.34 -25.55 -12.12
N VAL A 466 11.98 -24.43 -11.46
CA VAL A 466 12.17 -23.07 -11.98
C VAL A 466 13.66 -22.78 -12.20
N VAL A 467 14.49 -23.03 -11.19
CA VAL A 467 15.95 -22.85 -11.24
C VAL A 467 16.55 -23.63 -12.40
N LYS A 468 16.20 -24.92 -12.54
CA LYS A 468 16.65 -25.78 -13.65
C LYS A 468 16.26 -25.22 -15.02
N ALA A 469 15.02 -24.77 -15.19
CA ALA A 469 14.53 -24.24 -16.45
C ALA A 469 15.21 -22.91 -16.81
N CYS A 470 15.36 -22.01 -15.84
CA CYS A 470 16.04 -20.73 -16.01
C CYS A 470 17.53 -20.90 -16.34
N GLU A 471 18.24 -21.78 -15.61
CA GLU A 471 19.65 -22.08 -15.88
C GLU A 471 19.86 -22.61 -17.29
N TRP A 472 19.05 -23.59 -17.72
CA TRP A 472 19.15 -24.12 -19.07
C TRP A 472 19.00 -23.02 -20.14
N ALA A 473 18.03 -22.12 -19.97
CA ALA A 473 17.78 -21.05 -20.92
C ALA A 473 18.88 -19.97 -20.92
N ILE A 474 19.36 -19.58 -19.73
CA ILE A 474 20.45 -18.60 -19.56
C ILE A 474 21.76 -19.17 -20.12
N ASP A 475 22.11 -20.42 -19.81
CA ASP A 475 23.34 -21.07 -20.24
C ASP A 475 23.36 -21.26 -21.76
N GLY A 476 22.20 -21.58 -22.35
CA GLY A 476 22.04 -21.58 -23.80
C GLY A 476 22.26 -20.21 -24.45
N SER A 477 22.12 -19.11 -23.71
CA SER A 477 22.31 -17.76 -24.24
C SER A 477 23.77 -17.29 -24.12
N GLU A 478 24.61 -18.00 -23.36
CA GLU A 478 26.02 -17.65 -23.17
C GLU A 478 26.78 -17.64 -24.51
N GLY A 479 27.68 -16.67 -24.67
CA GLY A 479 28.44 -16.45 -25.91
C GLY A 479 27.64 -15.80 -27.06
N LYS A 480 26.31 -15.70 -26.94
CA LYS A 480 25.43 -15.05 -27.95
C LYS A 480 24.90 -13.69 -27.51
N MET A 481 25.01 -13.38 -26.21
CA MET A 481 24.68 -12.07 -25.63
C MET A 481 25.88 -11.11 -25.70
N PRO A 482 25.65 -9.79 -25.83
CA PRO A 482 26.65 -8.76 -25.59
C PRO A 482 27.29 -8.95 -24.23
N SER A 483 28.59 -8.69 -24.14
CA SER A 483 29.38 -8.90 -22.92
C SER A 483 28.79 -8.22 -21.69
N ASP A 484 28.23 -7.02 -21.85
CA ASP A 484 27.68 -6.26 -20.73
C ASP A 484 26.34 -6.80 -20.25
N VAL A 485 25.51 -7.34 -21.16
CA VAL A 485 24.28 -8.06 -20.80
C VAL A 485 24.64 -9.37 -20.10
N ALA A 486 25.59 -10.14 -20.64
CA ALA A 486 26.04 -11.40 -20.05
C ALA A 486 26.57 -11.23 -18.61
N LYS A 487 27.37 -10.18 -18.36
CA LYS A 487 27.84 -9.82 -17.01
C LYS A 487 26.68 -9.58 -16.04
N LYS A 488 25.62 -8.87 -16.47
CA LYS A 488 24.46 -8.55 -15.63
C LYS A 488 23.55 -9.76 -15.41
N VAL A 489 23.30 -10.55 -16.44
CA VAL A 489 22.50 -11.79 -16.37
C VAL A 489 23.13 -12.83 -15.43
N LYS A 490 24.46 -12.83 -15.27
CA LYS A 490 25.15 -13.67 -14.28
C LYS A 490 24.62 -13.46 -12.85
N PHE A 491 24.22 -12.23 -12.48
CA PHE A 491 23.63 -11.96 -11.17
C PHE A 491 22.26 -12.62 -11.00
N VAL A 492 21.47 -12.74 -12.08
CA VAL A 492 20.19 -13.49 -12.05
C VAL A 492 20.47 -14.96 -11.72
N LYS A 493 21.41 -15.59 -12.44
CA LYS A 493 21.80 -16.99 -12.20
C LYS A 493 22.32 -17.20 -10.77
N GLN A 494 23.10 -16.26 -10.26
CA GLN A 494 23.59 -16.29 -8.88
C GLN A 494 22.41 -16.22 -7.89
N LYS A 495 21.51 -15.23 -8.03
CA LYS A 495 20.38 -15.04 -7.10
C LYS A 495 19.35 -16.18 -7.13
N LEU A 496 19.19 -16.87 -8.25
CA LEU A 496 18.34 -18.07 -8.32
C LEU A 496 18.79 -19.18 -7.33
N LYS A 497 20.09 -19.26 -7.03
CA LYS A 497 20.68 -20.24 -6.10
C LYS A 497 20.95 -19.65 -4.71
N GLU A 498 21.65 -18.52 -4.69
CA GLU A 498 22.23 -17.90 -3.48
C GLU A 498 21.41 -16.70 -2.98
N GLY A 499 20.26 -16.43 -3.60
CA GLY A 499 19.34 -15.39 -3.15
C GLY A 499 18.72 -15.72 -1.79
N THR A 500 18.07 -14.72 -1.18
CA THR A 500 17.44 -14.90 0.13
C THR A 500 16.44 -16.06 0.16
N TRP A 501 15.69 -16.26 -0.92
CA TRP A 501 14.78 -17.40 -1.09
C TRP A 501 15.49 -18.75 -1.25
N GLY A 502 16.55 -18.81 -2.07
CA GLY A 502 17.34 -20.03 -2.25
C GLY A 502 17.93 -20.51 -0.92
N CYS A 503 18.54 -19.58 -0.16
CA CYS A 503 19.03 -19.84 1.19
C CYS A 503 17.92 -20.31 2.13
N ALA A 504 16.76 -19.64 2.12
CA ALA A 504 15.62 -19.97 2.97
C ALA A 504 15.11 -21.43 2.75
N LEU A 505 15.17 -21.93 1.52
CA LEU A 505 14.75 -23.29 1.18
C LEU A 505 15.75 -24.37 1.61
N GLU A 506 17.02 -24.02 1.77
CA GLU A 506 18.13 -24.94 2.08
C GLU A 506 18.54 -24.97 3.57
N LEU A 507 17.88 -24.18 4.42
CA LEU A 507 18.17 -24.17 5.87
C LEU A 507 17.98 -25.57 6.49
N PRO A 508 19.01 -26.13 7.17
CA PRO A 508 18.93 -27.41 7.87
C PRO A 508 17.85 -27.39 8.96
N GLU A 509 17.20 -28.54 9.21
CA GLU A 509 16.14 -28.63 10.21
C GLU A 509 16.59 -28.26 11.63
N ASP A 510 17.85 -28.53 11.97
CA ASP A 510 18.44 -28.26 13.29
C ASP A 510 18.81 -26.78 13.51
N ALA A 511 18.88 -25.97 12.45
CA ALA A 511 19.11 -24.53 12.55
C ALA A 511 17.81 -23.75 12.82
N LYS A 512 16.63 -24.39 12.74
CA LYS A 512 15.32 -23.75 12.94
C LYS A 512 15.10 -23.28 14.40
N THR A 513 15.88 -23.80 15.35
CA THR A 513 15.76 -23.54 16.80
C THR A 513 16.75 -22.48 17.31
N THR A 514 17.90 -22.29 16.66
CA THR A 514 18.99 -21.38 17.10
C THR A 514 18.98 -19.99 16.47
N VAL A 515 18.20 -19.77 15.42
CA VAL A 515 17.95 -18.43 14.82
C VAL A 515 17.05 -17.57 15.75
N ALA A 516 16.56 -18.13 16.85
CA ALA A 516 15.58 -17.52 17.74
C ALA A 516 16.12 -16.40 18.64
N THR A 517 17.43 -16.34 18.92
CA THR A 517 17.99 -15.42 19.94
C THR A 517 19.22 -14.62 19.51
N THR A 518 19.74 -14.85 18.30
CA THR A 518 20.88 -14.10 17.75
C THR A 518 20.68 -13.95 16.25
N PRO A 519 20.83 -12.76 15.64
CA PRO A 519 20.92 -12.64 14.19
C PRO A 519 22.28 -13.19 13.76
N ALA A 520 22.45 -14.51 13.78
CA ALA A 520 23.73 -15.16 13.48
C ALA A 520 23.66 -15.87 12.12
N LEU A 521 24.54 -15.41 11.23
CA LEU A 521 25.17 -16.16 10.15
C LEU A 521 24.21 -16.79 9.12
N MET A 522 23.38 -15.97 8.50
CA MET A 522 23.29 -16.10 7.04
C MET A 522 24.69 -15.73 6.51
N PRO A 523 25.38 -16.59 5.74
CA PRO A 523 26.63 -16.17 5.07
C PRO A 523 26.34 -14.83 4.39
N GLU A 524 27.26 -13.87 4.48
CA GLU A 524 27.12 -12.54 3.86
C GLU A 524 26.64 -12.71 2.43
N THR A 525 25.32 -12.59 2.25
CA THR A 525 24.73 -12.57 0.93
C THR A 525 25.14 -11.22 0.39
N ASN A 526 25.88 -11.20 -0.73
CA ASN A 526 26.26 -9.95 -1.40
C ASN A 526 25.01 -9.07 -1.56
N ARG A 527 24.85 -8.11 -0.63
CA ARG A 527 23.76 -7.13 -0.58
C ARG A 527 24.19 -5.95 -1.42
N THR A 528 24.30 -6.15 -2.72
CA THR A 528 24.47 -5.05 -3.66
C THR A 528 23.08 -4.59 -4.11
N TYR A 529 22.36 -3.90 -3.22
CA TYR A 529 21.26 -3.03 -3.64
C TYR A 529 21.89 -1.72 -4.11
N GLY A 530 22.43 -1.72 -5.32
CA GLY A 530 23.19 -0.59 -5.82
C GLY A 530 23.78 -0.82 -7.19
N PHE A 531 22.94 -1.07 -8.19
CA PHE A 531 23.38 -0.81 -9.57
C PHE A 531 23.21 0.68 -9.85
N GLY A 532 24.31 1.42 -9.68
CA GLY A 532 24.47 2.77 -10.23
C GLY A 532 24.16 3.95 -9.30
N MET A 533 24.82 4.03 -8.14
CA MET A 533 25.19 5.29 -7.48
C MET A 533 26.37 4.95 -6.58
N GLY A 534 27.55 5.49 -6.86
CA GLY A 534 28.74 5.19 -6.07
C GLY A 534 28.67 5.81 -4.68
N THR A 535 28.61 4.97 -3.65
CA THR A 535 29.05 5.31 -2.29
C THR A 535 29.65 4.08 -1.63
N GLN A 536 30.92 4.19 -1.22
CA GLN A 536 31.63 3.24 -0.38
C GLN A 536 30.89 3.07 0.95
N GLN A 537 30.53 1.84 1.31
CA GLN A 537 30.31 1.51 2.72
C GLN A 537 31.68 1.27 3.35
N THR A 538 32.08 2.17 4.25
CA THR A 538 33.30 2.08 5.05
C THR A 538 33.21 0.87 5.98
N MET A 539 34.21 -0.02 5.90
CA MET A 539 34.34 -1.17 6.79
C MET A 539 34.55 -0.73 8.24
N GLY A 540 33.65 -1.13 9.14
CA GLY A 540 33.91 -1.13 10.57
C GLY A 540 34.56 -2.46 10.96
N ALA A 541 35.84 -2.44 11.31
CA ALA A 541 36.59 -3.59 11.79
C ALA A 541 36.05 -4.12 13.15
N PRO A 542 36.19 -5.43 13.45
CA PRO A 542 35.74 -6.01 14.70
C PRO A 542 36.74 -5.71 15.82
N ALA A 543 36.29 -5.12 16.92
CA ALA A 543 37.12 -4.94 18.12
C ALA A 543 36.82 -6.06 19.14
N SER A 544 37.84 -6.86 19.40
CA SER A 544 37.91 -7.87 20.46
C SER A 544 38.46 -7.28 21.78
N ALA A 545 37.63 -7.33 22.83
CA ALA A 545 37.95 -7.35 24.30
C ALA A 545 38.61 -6.10 24.96
N PRO A 546 38.59 -5.91 26.32
CA PRO A 546 38.09 -6.78 27.40
C PRO A 546 37.15 -6.10 28.45
N SER A 547 36.64 -6.98 29.33
CA SER A 547 35.84 -6.83 30.55
C SER A 547 36.23 -5.78 31.61
N LEU A 548 35.21 -5.24 32.32
CA LEU A 548 35.05 -4.97 33.79
C LEU A 548 34.22 -3.67 34.06
N PRO A 549 33.62 -3.45 35.25
CA PRO A 549 32.89 -4.34 36.16
C PRO A 549 31.45 -3.83 36.47
N GLY A 550 30.59 -4.70 37.00
CA GLY A 550 29.19 -4.41 37.32
C GLY A 550 28.97 -3.49 38.54
N PRO A 551 27.72 -3.02 38.76
CA PRO A 551 27.37 -2.20 39.91
C PRO A 551 27.08 -3.07 41.15
N PRO A 552 27.49 -2.65 42.35
CA PRO A 552 27.23 -3.43 43.56
C PRO A 552 25.77 -3.27 44.02
N GLN A 553 25.17 -4.40 44.37
CA GLN A 553 24.04 -4.45 45.30
C GLN A 553 24.54 -4.11 46.71
N ASN A 554 23.80 -3.30 47.47
CA ASN A 554 23.01 -3.71 48.65
C ASN A 554 22.64 -2.49 49.53
N ILE A 555 21.62 -2.69 50.38
CA ILE A 555 21.23 -1.96 51.62
C ILE A 555 19.86 -1.25 51.60
N GLN A 556 18.90 -2.03 52.13
CA GLN A 556 17.93 -1.78 53.21
C GLN A 556 16.74 -0.80 53.08
N HIS A 557 15.59 -1.39 53.45
CA HIS A 557 14.34 -0.79 53.92
C HIS A 557 14.50 0.27 55.02
N GLN A 558 13.70 1.35 54.94
CA GLN A 558 13.05 1.96 56.10
C GLN A 558 11.83 2.81 55.68
N MET A 559 10.75 2.68 56.45
CA MET A 559 9.46 3.38 56.35
C MET A 559 9.49 4.79 57.01
N PRO A 560 8.45 5.64 56.82
CA PRO A 560 8.52 7.11 56.91
C PRO A 560 8.09 7.70 58.26
N PRO A 561 8.30 9.02 58.48
CA PRO A 561 7.29 9.84 59.18
C PRO A 561 7.26 11.33 58.68
N PRO A 562 6.54 12.27 59.32
CA PRO A 562 5.10 12.54 59.21
C PRO A 562 4.77 13.98 58.70
N MET A 563 3.48 14.25 58.48
CA MET A 563 2.92 15.59 58.17
C MET A 563 3.22 16.65 59.25
N PRO A 564 3.03 17.95 58.91
CA PRO A 564 2.08 18.71 59.70
C PRO A 564 1.05 19.53 58.88
N GLN A 565 -0.12 19.65 59.51
CA GLN A 565 -1.27 20.49 59.16
C GLN A 565 -0.92 21.97 59.04
N ASN A 566 -1.60 22.69 58.14
CA ASN A 566 -2.23 23.98 58.44
C ASN A 566 -3.27 24.37 57.36
N MET A 567 -4.55 24.29 57.75
CA MET A 567 -5.70 25.05 57.23
C MET A 567 -5.73 26.43 57.94
N PRO A 568 -6.45 27.49 57.49
CA PRO A 568 -7.91 27.48 57.34
C PRO A 568 -8.48 28.51 56.31
N PRO A 569 -9.74 28.99 56.38
CA PRO A 569 -10.82 28.55 55.48
C PRO A 569 -11.43 29.71 54.66
N GLN A 570 -12.18 29.45 53.59
CA GLN A 570 -13.18 30.41 53.11
C GLN A 570 -14.36 29.77 52.37
N MET A 571 -15.53 30.30 52.70
CA MET A 571 -16.89 29.84 52.41
C MET A 571 -17.36 30.13 50.96
N PRO A 572 -18.50 29.53 50.53
CA PRO A 572 -19.04 29.66 49.17
C PRO A 572 -20.09 30.78 49.04
N PRO A 573 -20.40 31.20 47.80
CA PRO A 573 -21.75 31.65 47.45
C PRO A 573 -22.29 30.86 46.24
N GLN A 574 -23.44 30.19 46.36
CA GLN A 574 -24.79 30.70 46.07
C GLN A 574 -25.13 30.85 44.57
N ASN A 575 -26.06 29.99 44.15
CA ASN A 575 -27.22 30.24 43.29
C ASN A 575 -27.22 31.49 42.39
N MET A 576 -27.23 31.28 41.07
CA MET A 576 -28.18 31.96 40.20
C MET A 576 -28.71 31.01 39.12
N GLN A 577 -29.99 30.68 39.27
CA GLN A 577 -30.90 30.38 38.16
C GLN A 577 -30.90 31.57 37.18
N HIS A 578 -31.07 31.34 35.88
CA HIS A 578 -31.88 32.12 34.92
C HIS A 578 -31.76 31.42 33.55
N GLN A 579 -32.79 30.69 33.14
CA GLN A 579 -33.85 31.10 32.18
C GLN A 579 -33.47 30.86 30.71
N MET A 580 -34.07 29.79 30.18
CA MET A 580 -34.27 29.55 28.75
C MET A 580 -35.30 30.54 28.17
N PRO A 581 -35.18 30.92 26.89
CA PRO A 581 -36.32 31.31 26.08
C PRO A 581 -36.80 30.17 25.14
N PRO A 582 -38.08 30.19 24.72
CA PRO A 582 -38.83 29.02 24.23
C PRO A 582 -38.63 28.69 22.75
N PRO A 583 -38.99 27.45 22.32
CA PRO A 583 -39.01 27.05 20.92
C PRO A 583 -40.26 27.61 20.20
N MET A 584 -40.06 28.23 19.03
CA MET A 584 -41.16 28.53 18.10
C MET A 584 -41.53 27.29 17.27
N PRO A 585 -42.83 27.07 17.02
CA PRO A 585 -43.33 25.96 16.22
C PRO A 585 -43.27 26.30 14.72
N GLN A 586 -42.80 25.40 13.87
CA GLN A 586 -43.14 25.43 12.45
C GLN A 586 -43.75 24.12 12.00
N GLN A 587 -44.92 24.30 11.40
CA GLN A 587 -45.90 23.32 11.02
C GLN A 587 -45.42 22.48 9.83
N ILE A 588 -45.80 21.21 9.91
CA ILE A 588 -45.90 20.25 8.83
C ILE A 588 -47.01 20.70 7.86
N PRO A 589 -46.82 20.53 6.54
CA PRO A 589 -47.94 20.04 5.72
C PRO A 589 -47.64 18.64 5.22
N GLN A 590 -48.43 17.68 5.71
CA GLN A 590 -48.69 16.41 5.06
C GLN A 590 -49.60 16.71 3.86
N GLN A 591 -49.21 16.27 2.68
CA GLN A 591 -50.16 15.81 1.68
C GLN A 591 -49.70 14.45 1.18
N GLY A 592 -50.57 13.47 1.41
CA GLY A 592 -50.40 12.13 0.89
C GLY A 592 -50.79 12.04 -0.57
N ALA A 593 -50.29 11.00 -1.22
CA ALA A 593 -51.01 10.32 -2.28
C ALA A 593 -50.75 8.82 -2.11
N GLN A 594 -51.82 8.11 -1.79
CA GLN A 594 -51.93 6.67 -1.88
C GLN A 594 -51.84 6.27 -3.35
N TYR A 595 -51.06 5.23 -3.68
CA TYR A 595 -51.38 4.40 -4.83
C TYR A 595 -51.22 2.94 -4.46
N THR A 596 -52.38 2.32 -4.28
CA THR A 596 -52.64 0.89 -4.33
C THR A 596 -52.34 0.34 -5.73
N GLY A 597 -51.64 -0.79 -5.79
CA GLY A 597 -51.45 -1.55 -7.03
C GLY A 597 -50.98 -2.97 -6.71
N GLN A 598 -51.94 -3.88 -6.60
CA GLN A 598 -51.77 -5.31 -6.38
C GLN A 598 -51.55 -6.04 -7.73
N VAL A 599 -50.48 -6.86 -7.80
CA VAL A 599 -50.25 -8.14 -8.55
C VAL A 599 -50.49 -8.20 -10.09
N PRO A 600 -49.92 -9.16 -10.87
CA PRO A 600 -49.47 -10.52 -10.49
C PRO A 600 -48.10 -11.00 -11.01
N MET A 601 -47.69 -12.15 -10.45
CA MET A 601 -46.65 -13.04 -10.96
C MET A 601 -46.96 -13.55 -12.37
N VAL A 602 -45.93 -13.64 -13.21
CA VAL A 602 -45.82 -14.66 -14.28
C VAL A 602 -44.35 -15.08 -14.43
N SER A 603 -44.16 -16.39 -14.47
CA SER A 603 -42.95 -17.18 -14.64
C SER A 603 -42.52 -17.33 -16.11
N ASP A 604 -41.24 -17.63 -16.30
CA ASP A 604 -40.60 -18.33 -17.44
C ASP A 604 -40.92 -17.90 -18.88
N GLN A 605 -39.90 -17.38 -19.58
CA GLN A 605 -39.45 -17.91 -20.87
C GLN A 605 -38.19 -17.19 -21.38
N MET A 606 -37.18 -17.99 -21.78
CA MET A 606 -36.08 -17.57 -22.64
C MET A 606 -36.60 -17.01 -23.97
N PRO A 607 -35.79 -16.17 -24.65
CA PRO A 607 -35.34 -16.62 -25.97
C PRO A 607 -33.87 -16.35 -26.29
N GLN A 608 -33.45 -17.12 -27.28
CA GLN A 608 -32.14 -17.27 -27.90
C GLN A 608 -31.65 -16.03 -28.67
N GLN A 609 -30.32 -16.02 -28.85
CA GLN A 609 -29.56 -15.64 -30.05
C GLN A 609 -30.04 -14.43 -30.88
N GLY A 610 -29.26 -13.35 -30.80
CA GLY A 610 -29.18 -12.31 -31.83
C GLY A 610 -27.73 -12.01 -32.16
N GLN A 611 -27.28 -12.45 -33.33
CA GLN A 611 -26.01 -12.06 -33.95
C GLN A 611 -26.03 -10.56 -34.24
N TYR A 612 -24.98 -9.84 -33.85
CA TYR A 612 -24.72 -8.47 -34.32
C TYR A 612 -23.46 -8.43 -35.17
N ALA A 613 -23.64 -7.91 -36.39
CA ALA A 613 -22.59 -7.66 -37.38
C ALA A 613 -21.67 -6.49 -36.96
N PRO A 614 -20.40 -6.47 -37.41
CA PRO A 614 -19.44 -5.44 -37.05
C PRO A 614 -19.70 -4.11 -37.79
N ALA A 615 -19.60 -3.00 -37.05
CA ALA A 615 -19.67 -1.65 -37.57
C ALA A 615 -18.43 -1.30 -38.44
N PRO A 616 -18.59 -0.47 -39.49
CA PRO A 616 -17.51 -0.17 -40.43
C PRO A 616 -16.45 0.78 -39.87
N VAL A 617 -15.21 0.48 -40.23
CA VAL A 617 -13.99 1.24 -39.97
C VAL A 617 -14.06 2.58 -40.72
N GLN A 618 -14.12 3.70 -40.00
CA GLN A 618 -13.82 5.01 -40.55
C GLN A 618 -12.32 5.26 -40.49
N SER A 619 -11.71 5.30 -41.68
CA SER A 619 -10.36 5.75 -41.94
C SER A 619 -10.26 7.26 -41.73
N MET A 620 -9.43 7.70 -40.78
CA MET A 620 -9.02 9.10 -40.70
C MET A 620 -7.70 9.29 -41.47
N SER A 621 -7.79 10.21 -42.42
CA SER A 621 -6.76 10.67 -43.34
C SER A 621 -5.61 11.38 -42.60
N MET A 622 -4.37 11.06 -43.00
CA MET A 622 -3.13 11.73 -42.59
C MET A 622 -3.02 13.10 -43.25
N GLY A 623 -3.17 14.16 -42.44
CA GLY A 623 -2.89 15.54 -42.84
C GLY A 623 -1.44 15.92 -42.53
N GLN A 624 -0.67 16.20 -43.58
CA GLN A 624 0.66 16.80 -43.56
C GLN A 624 0.64 18.19 -42.90
N GLY A 625 1.67 18.50 -42.11
CA GLY A 625 1.89 19.85 -41.56
C GLY A 625 3.33 20.04 -41.07
N GLN A 626 4.15 20.59 -41.96
CA GLN A 626 5.30 21.51 -41.76
C GLN A 626 5.78 21.68 -40.29
N GLY A 627 7.02 21.34 -39.93
CA GLY A 627 8.23 21.91 -40.49
C GLY A 627 8.65 23.16 -39.71
N ARG A 628 9.31 23.01 -38.55
CA ARG A 628 10.12 24.07 -37.93
C ARG A 628 11.37 23.47 -37.28
N GLU A 629 12.50 23.91 -37.83
CA GLU A 629 13.86 23.71 -37.36
C GLU A 629 14.03 24.25 -35.93
N TYR A 630 14.74 23.48 -35.10
CA TYR A 630 15.32 24.00 -33.86
C TYR A 630 16.84 23.84 -33.95
N VAL A 631 17.51 25.00 -33.96
CA VAL A 631 18.96 25.15 -33.94
C VAL A 631 19.45 25.00 -32.49
N PRO A 632 20.40 24.12 -32.18
CA PRO A 632 21.08 24.13 -30.89
C PRO A 632 22.33 25.02 -30.97
N ASN A 633 22.43 26.04 -30.11
CA ASN A 633 23.69 26.76 -29.89
C ASN A 633 24.43 26.17 -28.67
N PRO A 634 25.77 26.13 -28.70
CA PRO A 634 26.61 25.25 -27.89
C PRO A 634 27.15 25.93 -26.63
N MET A 635 27.95 25.16 -25.88
CA MET A 635 28.90 25.52 -24.81
C MET A 635 28.55 24.92 -23.44
N THR A 636 28.98 23.69 -23.21
CA THR A 636 30.05 23.42 -22.22
C THR A 636 30.54 21.99 -22.37
N SER A 637 31.86 21.89 -22.59
CA SER A 637 32.63 20.71 -22.96
C SER A 637 33.14 19.93 -21.75
N GLY A 638 33.17 18.61 -21.89
CA GLY A 638 33.95 17.65 -21.09
C GLY A 638 33.07 16.47 -20.67
N GLY A 639 33.09 15.29 -21.27
CA GLY A 639 34.07 14.67 -22.16
C GLY A 639 34.26 13.21 -21.74
N TYR A 640 33.25 12.36 -21.97
CA TYR A 640 33.41 10.92 -22.16
C TYR A 640 32.42 10.47 -23.23
N GLN A 641 32.94 10.13 -24.42
CA GLN A 641 32.14 9.54 -25.50
C GLN A 641 31.67 8.15 -25.07
N GLN A 642 30.39 8.02 -24.73
CA GLN A 642 29.72 6.73 -24.75
C GLN A 642 29.38 6.40 -26.21
N SER A 643 30.15 5.47 -26.78
CA SER A 643 29.80 4.80 -28.03
C SER A 643 28.45 4.11 -27.85
N MET A 644 27.42 4.64 -28.50
CA MET A 644 26.12 3.99 -28.64
C MET A 644 26.32 2.64 -29.33
N GLY A 645 26.16 1.56 -28.56
CA GLY A 645 26.13 0.20 -29.10
C GLY A 645 25.07 0.10 -30.19
N GLY A 646 25.49 -0.31 -31.39
CA GLY A 646 24.61 -0.45 -32.54
C GLY A 646 23.51 -1.51 -32.34
N PRO A 647 22.48 -1.49 -33.20
CA PRO A 647 21.36 -2.42 -33.11
C PRO A 647 21.79 -3.87 -33.34
N TRP A 648 21.23 -4.76 -32.53
CA TRP A 648 21.32 -6.21 -32.68
C TRP A 648 20.91 -6.65 -34.09
N ARG A 649 21.88 -7.13 -34.88
CA ARG A 649 21.65 -7.87 -36.13
C ARG A 649 21.40 -9.34 -35.83
#